data_AF-A0A925SAL8-F1
#
_entry.id   AF-A0A925SAL8-F1
#
_cell.length_a   1.000
_cell.length_b   1.000
_cell.length_c   1.000
_cell.angle_alpha   90.00
_cell.angle_beta   90.00
_cell.angle_gamma   90.00
#
_symmetry.space_group_name_H-M   'P 1'
#
loop_
_entity.id
_entity.type
_entity.pdbx_description
1 polymer ?
#
loop_
_entity_poly.entity_id
_entity_poly.type
_entity_poly.pdbx_seq_one_letter_code
_entity_poly.pdbx_strand_id
1 'polypeptide(L)'
;MIACLLWLLGFPLLAVAAEPLAVQIDFAKTNGAIRALHGVNKGPLGPGGLLDLTAEHRALGIPLTRLHDCYWPNPYVVDIHAVFPDFKADPARPESFDFRLTDEYIAAVRATGAQIVYRLGESIEHTSIKRFAHPPKDVEKWASICLGIIRHYNEGWAGGFHHDIQYWEIWNEPENRPAMWSGTDEDYFRLYRVTATAIKHAFPKLKVGGPSVGASGRFVAGVFQTTEFVENFLRLCRDSALPLDFFSWHCYTADPNELVLRAKALRRLLDENGFTRAESHLNEWNYLPGNTWAPGSRQSPAPVRQRYFEDMAGSPGAAFVASALIEMQDAPLDAANLFHGEIGSFGLFNEFGVPRKNYFALRAFHQIVNTPRRVAVTGGIPGKLSVAAGLHSEGQKATVLISNFAESGSDVRLALSHLPWNGDTLTELRLVDANHDLGFVQAWTNTLQDAPLPIRLPGMSVALLQLRPAKSATPNTLTITSPANRLVFQRDRAGKAVIPIAGTTSLSGAPVEARLIPVGHPEKAGAWHHVALTQRDGDFRGSLPAQSGWFELEVRATTPAGGMAQARVNRVGVGEVFVVVGHSVAQGGDINLPGSTDDRVNTVALDPDLRDLQRAYERTGDPEFLPALVGSPFTNGVMAAPFGHGTYFWARFGELVAQRENVPVLIFNAAFGGTSLDHWAKSARGQAFEHSFVKSSLRMPYINLLNTLRRYVAVTGVRAVLADQGQNDANEPDTNVISNHYRTWVDQARQDLGYPDLAVVINRQTPYLERRAVRQAQEQLIRDVSQCFAGPDYDLLRAEDRLDRIHLSTAGAEHAALLWAEALSDGFFGKSLPYQPR
;
A
#
# COMPACT_ATOMS: atom_id res chain seq x y z
N MET A 1 -30.98 -15.48 64.33
CA MET A 1 -32.16 -16.26 64.76
C MET A 1 -32.68 -17.01 63.54
N ILE A 2 -32.57 -18.35 63.57
CA ILE A 2 -33.27 -19.37 62.77
C ILE A 2 -33.07 -19.38 61.25
N ALA A 3 -32.32 -20.39 60.81
CA ALA A 3 -32.23 -20.90 59.46
C ALA A 3 -33.51 -21.66 59.04
N CYS A 4 -33.88 -21.58 57.77
CA CYS A 4 -34.74 -22.56 57.10
C CYS A 4 -34.06 -22.97 55.79
N LEU A 5 -33.45 -24.16 55.80
CA LEU A 5 -33.07 -24.90 54.60
C LEU A 5 -34.34 -25.48 53.98
N LEU A 6 -34.65 -25.12 52.74
CA LEU A 6 -35.54 -25.88 51.87
C LEU A 6 -34.68 -26.58 50.82
N TRP A 7 -34.59 -27.91 50.94
CA TRP A 7 -34.11 -28.81 49.91
C TRP A 7 -35.07 -28.78 48.71
N LEU A 8 -34.58 -28.37 47.55
CA LEU A 8 -35.22 -28.63 46.26
C LEU A 8 -34.33 -29.59 45.47
N LEU A 9 -34.82 -30.81 45.33
CA LEU A 9 -34.28 -31.87 44.49
C LEU A 9 -34.12 -31.35 43.04
N GLY A 10 -32.87 -31.24 42.59
CA GLY A 10 -32.56 -30.95 41.20
C GLY A 10 -32.91 -32.15 40.32
N PHE A 11 -33.94 -32.01 39.48
CA PHE A 11 -34.03 -32.78 38.26
C PHE A 11 -32.89 -32.32 37.34
N PRO A 12 -32.02 -33.20 36.83
CA PRO A 12 -31.11 -32.81 35.77
C PRO A 12 -31.98 -32.49 34.54
N LEU A 13 -32.04 -31.20 34.20
CA LEU A 13 -32.38 -30.79 32.84
C LEU A 13 -31.32 -31.43 31.94
N LEU A 14 -31.66 -32.59 31.37
CA LEU A 14 -30.98 -33.10 30.19
C LEU A 14 -31.11 -32.01 29.13
N ALA A 15 -30.05 -31.21 28.97
CA ALA A 15 -29.91 -30.31 27.85
C ALA A 15 -29.95 -31.19 26.59
N VAL A 16 -31.10 -31.21 25.93
CA VAL A 16 -31.23 -31.77 24.59
C VAL A 16 -30.29 -30.94 23.72
N ALA A 17 -29.14 -31.50 23.36
CA ALA A 17 -28.24 -30.85 22.41
C ALA A 17 -29.04 -30.61 21.13
N ALA A 18 -29.17 -29.35 20.72
CA ALA A 18 -29.83 -29.01 19.47
C ALA A 18 -29.16 -29.79 18.33
N GLU A 19 -29.96 -30.37 17.43
CA GLU A 19 -29.41 -31.10 16.29
C GLU A 19 -28.54 -30.15 15.43
N PRO A 20 -27.37 -30.61 14.95
CA PRO A 20 -26.51 -29.79 14.11
C PRO A 20 -27.21 -29.31 12.84
N LEU A 21 -27.01 -28.04 12.47
CA LEU A 21 -27.58 -27.43 11.28
C LEU A 21 -26.86 -27.94 10.03
N ALA A 22 -27.58 -28.64 9.15
CA ALA A 22 -27.04 -29.16 7.90
C ALA A 22 -27.06 -28.10 6.80
N VAL A 23 -25.90 -27.85 6.18
CA VAL A 23 -25.73 -26.92 5.06
C VAL A 23 -25.13 -27.69 3.88
N GLN A 24 -25.73 -27.57 2.70
CA GLN A 24 -25.25 -28.22 1.48
C GLN A 24 -24.65 -27.19 0.53
N ILE A 25 -23.48 -27.50 -0.04
CA ILE A 25 -22.77 -26.66 -0.99
C ILE A 25 -22.41 -27.51 -2.21
N ASP A 26 -22.96 -27.15 -3.37
CA ASP A 26 -22.83 -27.91 -4.61
C ASP A 26 -22.03 -27.12 -5.65
N PHE A 27 -20.73 -27.40 -5.74
CA PHE A 27 -19.79 -26.68 -6.60
C PHE A 27 -19.98 -26.92 -8.09
N ALA A 28 -20.84 -27.88 -8.50
CA ALA A 28 -21.27 -28.02 -9.89
C ALA A 28 -22.35 -26.99 -10.28
N LYS A 29 -23.07 -26.41 -9.30
CA LYS A 29 -24.14 -25.45 -9.54
C LYS A 29 -23.67 -24.04 -9.22
N THR A 30 -23.36 -23.28 -10.26
CA THR A 30 -23.10 -21.84 -10.12
C THR A 30 -24.36 -21.03 -10.38
N ASN A 31 -24.67 -20.08 -9.50
CA ASN A 31 -25.89 -19.24 -9.56
C ASN A 31 -25.60 -17.75 -9.81
N GLY A 32 -24.44 -17.43 -10.39
CA GLY A 32 -24.06 -16.08 -10.78
C GLY A 32 -22.67 -15.68 -10.27
N ALA A 33 -22.44 -14.39 -10.13
CA ALA A 33 -21.22 -13.83 -9.55
C ALA A 33 -21.44 -13.42 -8.09
N ILE A 34 -20.39 -13.51 -7.26
CA ILE A 34 -20.36 -12.82 -5.97
C ILE A 34 -20.29 -11.33 -6.24
N ARG A 35 -21.33 -10.61 -5.83
CA ARG A 35 -21.48 -9.17 -6.04
C ARG A 35 -20.77 -8.43 -4.92
N ALA A 36 -19.87 -7.52 -5.28
CA ALA A 36 -19.16 -6.64 -4.35
C ALA A 36 -20.12 -5.56 -3.82
N LEU A 37 -20.93 -5.92 -2.82
CA LEU A 37 -21.90 -5.03 -2.16
C LEU A 37 -21.34 -4.39 -0.88
N HIS A 38 -20.04 -4.54 -0.62
CA HIS A 38 -19.36 -4.04 0.57
C HIS A 38 -18.80 -2.62 0.38
N GLY A 39 -19.58 -1.73 -0.24
CA GLY A 39 -19.26 -0.30 -0.27
C GLY A 39 -19.32 0.31 1.13
N VAL A 40 -18.78 1.52 1.30
CA VAL A 40 -18.84 2.27 2.56
C VAL A 40 -19.25 3.72 2.32
N ASN A 41 -19.74 4.38 3.36
CA ASN A 41 -19.77 5.83 3.44
C ASN A 41 -18.47 6.34 4.06
N LYS A 42 -18.07 7.55 3.67
CA LYS A 42 -16.81 8.20 4.05
C LYS A 42 -15.56 7.52 3.51
N GLY A 43 -14.58 8.35 3.18
CA GLY A 43 -13.26 7.97 2.71
C GLY A 43 -12.29 7.58 3.83
N PRO A 44 -11.02 7.32 3.47
CA PRO A 44 -10.02 6.75 4.39
C PRO A 44 -9.34 7.77 5.31
N LEU A 45 -9.52 9.07 5.09
CA LEU A 45 -8.85 10.10 5.89
C LEU A 45 -9.67 10.43 7.14
N GLY A 46 -9.02 10.37 8.30
CA GLY A 46 -9.66 10.52 9.60
C GLY A 46 -9.48 11.91 10.22
N PRO A 47 -10.39 12.39 11.08
CA PRO A 47 -10.48 13.77 11.53
C PRO A 47 -9.18 14.44 12.00
N GLY A 48 -9.05 15.73 11.69
CA GLY A 48 -7.97 16.59 12.17
C GLY A 48 -6.64 16.48 11.43
N GLY A 49 -6.55 15.75 10.32
CA GLY A 49 -5.24 15.56 9.67
C GLY A 49 -4.48 14.33 10.16
N LEU A 50 -5.01 13.61 11.15
CA LEU A 50 -4.19 12.81 12.07
C LEU A 50 -4.01 11.35 11.64
N LEU A 51 -4.94 10.81 10.87
CA LEU A 51 -4.96 9.41 10.47
C LEU A 51 -5.23 9.29 8.98
N ASP A 52 -4.41 8.47 8.31
CA ASP A 52 -4.61 8.03 6.94
C ASP A 52 -4.80 6.51 6.96
N LEU A 53 -6.03 6.06 6.67
CA LEU A 53 -6.42 4.65 6.66
C LEU A 53 -6.50 4.09 5.23
N THR A 54 -5.79 4.72 4.28
CA THR A 54 -5.86 4.34 2.86
C THR A 54 -5.39 2.91 2.63
N ALA A 55 -4.37 2.45 3.39
CA ALA A 55 -3.86 1.08 3.28
C ALA A 55 -4.90 0.05 3.74
N GLU A 56 -5.60 0.33 4.84
CA GLU A 56 -6.63 -0.50 5.43
C GLU A 56 -7.88 -0.55 4.54
N HIS A 57 -8.31 0.60 3.99
CA HIS A 57 -9.39 0.63 3.00
C HIS A 57 -9.04 -0.13 1.72
N ARG A 58 -7.79 0.00 1.22
CA ARG A 58 -7.30 -0.78 0.08
C ARG A 58 -7.35 -2.28 0.37
N ALA A 59 -7.02 -2.68 1.59
CA ALA A 59 -7.10 -4.07 2.03
C ALA A 59 -8.55 -4.60 2.06
N LEU A 60 -9.55 -3.75 2.23
CA LEU A 60 -10.96 -4.15 2.13
C LEU A 60 -11.44 -4.31 0.67
N GLY A 61 -10.69 -3.78 -0.30
CA GLY A 61 -11.09 -3.76 -1.71
C GLY A 61 -12.48 -3.16 -1.89
N ILE A 62 -12.73 -2.01 -1.26
CA ILE A 62 -14.01 -1.31 -1.29
C ILE A 62 -14.40 -0.98 -2.74
N PRO A 63 -15.60 -1.38 -3.21
CA PRO A 63 -16.03 -1.12 -4.57
C PRO A 63 -16.50 0.33 -4.77
N LEU A 64 -17.20 0.87 -3.78
CA LEU A 64 -17.81 2.21 -3.80
C LEU A 64 -17.63 2.91 -2.46
N THR A 65 -17.20 4.16 -2.52
CA THR A 65 -17.20 5.09 -1.39
C THR A 65 -18.21 6.20 -1.66
N ARG A 66 -19.24 6.29 -0.82
CA ARG A 66 -20.22 7.38 -0.84
C ARG A 66 -19.77 8.53 0.06
N LEU A 67 -19.80 9.74 -0.46
CA LEU A 67 -19.26 10.92 0.21
C LEU A 67 -20.36 11.66 1.01
N HIS A 68 -20.64 11.18 2.21
CA HIS A 68 -21.56 11.81 3.17
C HIS A 68 -20.94 11.84 4.57
N ASP A 69 -21.18 12.91 5.34
CA ASP A 69 -20.65 13.13 6.69
C ASP A 69 -19.10 13.06 6.76
N CYS A 70 -18.42 13.46 5.67
CA CYS A 70 -16.97 13.44 5.58
C CYS A 70 -16.35 14.44 6.55
N TYR A 71 -15.46 13.95 7.44
CA TYR A 71 -14.90 14.75 8.53
C TYR A 71 -13.38 14.84 8.39
N TRP A 72 -12.88 15.47 7.31
CA TRP A 72 -11.45 15.65 7.02
C TRP A 72 -11.10 17.04 6.45
N PRO A 73 -10.04 17.69 6.96
CA PRO A 73 -9.53 17.56 8.33
C PRO A 73 -10.58 18.05 9.35
N ASN A 74 -11.69 18.62 8.88
CA ASN A 74 -12.85 19.12 9.61
C ASN A 74 -14.14 18.81 8.81
N PRO A 75 -15.36 19.14 9.27
CA PRO A 75 -16.62 18.93 8.54
C PRO A 75 -16.79 19.89 7.34
N TYR A 76 -15.69 20.31 6.71
CA TYR A 76 -15.66 21.31 5.63
C TYR A 76 -15.00 20.71 4.39
N VAL A 77 -15.52 19.57 3.94
CA VAL A 77 -15.07 18.85 2.75
C VAL A 77 -16.27 18.18 2.08
N VAL A 78 -16.26 18.05 0.75
CA VAL A 78 -17.35 17.49 -0.10
C VAL A 78 -18.63 18.32 -0.15
N ASP A 79 -19.13 18.74 1.01
CA ASP A 79 -20.35 19.52 1.19
C ASP A 79 -20.36 20.80 0.34
N ILE A 80 -21.54 21.19 -0.14
CA ILE A 80 -21.66 22.33 -1.07
C ILE A 80 -21.15 23.61 -0.42
N HIS A 81 -21.48 23.88 0.85
CA HIS A 81 -20.96 25.05 1.56
C HIS A 81 -19.42 25.05 1.74
N ALA A 82 -18.78 23.88 1.71
CA ALA A 82 -17.33 23.78 1.81
C ALA A 82 -16.67 24.05 0.45
N VAL A 83 -17.22 23.48 -0.61
CA VAL A 83 -16.70 23.62 -1.98
C VAL A 83 -17.08 24.98 -2.60
N PHE A 84 -18.19 25.57 -2.18
CA PHE A 84 -18.67 26.89 -2.64
C PHE A 84 -19.04 27.78 -1.43
N PRO A 85 -18.04 28.39 -0.77
CA PRO A 85 -18.22 29.02 0.54
C PRO A 85 -18.99 30.35 0.54
N ASP A 86 -18.99 31.10 -0.56
CA ASP A 86 -19.78 32.32 -0.69
C ASP A 86 -20.92 32.15 -1.70
N PHE A 87 -22.13 31.88 -1.19
CA PHE A 87 -23.31 31.73 -2.03
C PHE A 87 -23.67 32.99 -2.85
N LYS A 88 -23.07 34.17 -2.57
CA LYS A 88 -23.25 35.37 -3.41
C LYS A 88 -22.33 35.38 -4.62
N ALA A 89 -21.23 34.63 -4.62
CA ALA A 89 -20.27 34.57 -5.71
C ALA A 89 -20.88 33.97 -7.00
N ASP A 90 -20.20 34.16 -8.13
CA ASP A 90 -20.67 33.69 -9.44
C ASP A 90 -20.22 32.24 -9.69
N PRO A 91 -21.14 31.28 -9.85
CA PRO A 91 -20.81 29.86 -10.06
C PRO A 91 -20.16 29.56 -11.42
N ALA A 92 -20.13 30.53 -12.35
CA ALA A 92 -19.39 30.38 -13.61
C ALA A 92 -17.88 30.58 -13.44
N ARG A 93 -17.42 31.17 -12.32
CA ARG A 93 -16.04 31.55 -12.09
C ARG A 93 -15.30 30.53 -11.22
N PRO A 94 -14.16 29.96 -11.67
CA PRO A 94 -13.35 29.02 -10.89
C PRO A 94 -12.98 29.50 -9.49
N GLU A 95 -12.66 30.79 -9.34
CA GLU A 95 -12.25 31.38 -8.06
C GLU A 95 -13.35 31.45 -7.00
N SER A 96 -14.61 31.18 -7.37
CA SER A 96 -15.73 31.09 -6.43
C SER A 96 -15.76 29.75 -5.68
N PHE A 97 -14.95 28.77 -6.10
CA PHE A 97 -14.89 27.43 -5.54
C PHE A 97 -13.60 27.21 -4.73
N ASP A 98 -13.67 26.42 -3.66
CA ASP A 98 -12.52 25.92 -2.91
C ASP A 98 -12.49 24.40 -2.93
N PHE A 99 -11.79 23.83 -3.93
CA PHE A 99 -11.69 22.40 -4.12
C PHE A 99 -10.58 21.73 -3.29
N ARG A 100 -9.63 22.49 -2.74
CA ARG A 100 -8.34 21.98 -2.24
C ARG A 100 -8.47 20.79 -1.26
N LEU A 101 -9.35 20.90 -0.26
CA LEU A 101 -9.56 19.84 0.74
C LEU A 101 -10.34 18.66 0.16
N THR A 102 -11.32 18.93 -0.72
CA THR A 102 -12.13 17.88 -1.35
C THR A 102 -11.32 17.09 -2.37
N ASP A 103 -10.39 17.74 -3.07
CA ASP A 103 -9.45 17.10 -4.00
C ASP A 103 -8.51 16.15 -3.28
N GLU A 104 -7.96 16.58 -2.14
CA GLU A 104 -7.12 15.73 -1.30
C GLU A 104 -7.90 14.50 -0.79
N TYR A 105 -9.13 14.72 -0.33
CA TYR A 105 -9.99 13.64 0.17
C TYR A 105 -10.37 12.64 -0.93
N ILE A 106 -10.78 13.14 -2.10
CA ILE A 106 -11.11 12.31 -3.27
C ILE A 106 -9.89 11.57 -3.80
N ALA A 107 -8.71 12.19 -3.79
CA ALA A 107 -7.46 11.52 -4.17
C ALA A 107 -7.18 10.33 -3.26
N ALA A 108 -7.36 10.47 -1.94
CA ALA A 108 -7.18 9.37 -0.99
C ALA A 108 -8.21 8.25 -1.20
N VAL A 109 -9.49 8.59 -1.42
CA VAL A 109 -10.52 7.60 -1.79
C VAL A 109 -10.11 6.83 -3.04
N ARG A 110 -9.70 7.51 -4.11
CA ARG A 110 -9.27 6.86 -5.36
C ARG A 110 -8.02 6.00 -5.17
N ALA A 111 -7.10 6.39 -4.28
CA ALA A 111 -5.91 5.61 -3.96
C ALA A 111 -6.24 4.25 -3.29
N THR A 112 -7.44 4.07 -2.73
CA THR A 112 -7.94 2.77 -2.24
C THR A 112 -8.35 1.83 -3.35
N GLY A 113 -8.65 2.36 -4.55
CA GLY A 113 -9.25 1.63 -5.67
C GLY A 113 -10.79 1.73 -5.76
N ALA A 114 -11.44 2.37 -4.79
CA ALA A 114 -12.89 2.55 -4.79
C ALA A 114 -13.37 3.56 -5.83
N GLN A 115 -14.53 3.29 -6.44
CA GLN A 115 -15.30 4.28 -7.18
C GLN A 115 -16.03 5.22 -6.23
N ILE A 116 -16.47 6.38 -6.73
CA ILE A 116 -17.08 7.44 -5.92
C ILE A 116 -18.57 7.55 -6.24
N VAL A 117 -19.38 7.65 -5.18
CA VAL A 117 -20.73 8.22 -5.23
C VAL A 117 -20.65 9.62 -4.61
N TYR A 118 -20.71 10.65 -5.44
CA TYR A 118 -20.64 12.03 -4.97
C TYR A 118 -22.06 12.49 -4.59
N ARG A 119 -22.27 12.79 -3.30
CA ARG A 119 -23.53 13.36 -2.82
C ARG A 119 -23.43 14.88 -2.82
N LEU A 120 -24.26 15.50 -3.67
CA LEU A 120 -24.42 16.94 -3.83
C LEU A 120 -25.42 17.43 -2.79
N GLY A 121 -24.93 18.00 -1.68
CA GLY A 121 -25.78 18.50 -0.60
C GLY A 121 -24.99 18.86 0.63
N GLU A 122 -25.61 18.68 1.79
CA GLU A 122 -25.02 18.98 3.09
C GLU A 122 -25.07 17.76 4.01
N SER A 123 -24.11 17.68 4.93
CA SER A 123 -24.02 16.66 5.97
C SER A 123 -24.99 16.92 7.14
N ILE A 124 -25.23 15.91 7.98
CA ILE A 124 -26.19 16.06 9.10
C ILE A 124 -25.76 17.13 10.11
N GLU A 125 -26.69 18.00 10.52
CA GLU A 125 -26.45 18.94 11.60
C GLU A 125 -27.11 18.49 12.90
N HIS A 126 -26.33 17.95 13.84
CA HIS A 126 -26.83 17.60 15.17
C HIS A 126 -26.89 18.77 16.17
N THR A 127 -26.56 19.99 15.75
CA THR A 127 -26.63 21.22 16.54
C THR A 127 -28.07 21.72 16.67
N SER A 128 -28.36 22.51 17.72
CA SER A 128 -29.70 23.13 17.88
C SER A 128 -29.96 24.20 16.81
N ILE A 129 -28.92 24.91 16.39
CA ILE A 129 -28.97 25.87 15.29
C ILE A 129 -28.47 25.18 14.02
N LYS A 130 -29.29 25.16 12.98
CA LYS A 130 -28.90 24.72 11.63
C LYS A 130 -28.22 25.87 10.90
N ARG A 131 -27.17 25.56 10.15
CA ARG A 131 -26.36 26.52 9.39
C ARG A 131 -26.50 26.27 7.90
N PHE A 132 -26.54 25.01 7.48
CA PHE A 132 -26.39 24.60 6.09
C PHE A 132 -27.53 23.70 5.61
N ALA A 133 -28.19 22.95 6.49
CA ALA A 133 -29.30 22.05 6.15
C ALA A 133 -30.60 22.77 5.72
N HIS A 134 -30.51 24.01 5.25
CA HIS A 134 -31.63 24.81 4.76
C HIS A 134 -31.80 24.63 3.24
N PRO A 135 -33.04 24.76 2.71
CA PRO A 135 -33.24 24.88 1.28
C PRO A 135 -32.41 26.03 0.70
N PRO A 136 -31.74 25.85 -0.45
CA PRO A 136 -31.02 26.95 -1.08
C PRO A 136 -31.99 28.06 -1.48
N LYS A 137 -31.62 29.31 -1.20
CA LYS A 137 -32.45 30.49 -1.52
C LYS A 137 -32.70 30.65 -3.02
N ASP A 138 -31.78 30.16 -3.84
CA ASP A 138 -31.81 30.18 -5.30
C ASP A 138 -31.42 28.78 -5.79
N VAL A 139 -32.40 28.03 -6.26
CA VAL A 139 -32.25 26.61 -6.63
C VAL A 139 -31.49 26.48 -7.95
N GLU A 140 -31.73 27.41 -8.87
CA GLU A 140 -31.12 27.47 -10.19
C GLU A 140 -29.62 27.79 -10.08
N LYS A 141 -29.26 28.70 -9.18
CA LYS A 141 -27.86 28.95 -8.81
C LYS A 141 -27.23 27.74 -8.16
N TRP A 142 -27.92 27.07 -7.24
CA TRP A 142 -27.41 25.86 -6.59
C TRP A 142 -27.15 24.73 -7.60
N ALA A 143 -28.03 24.54 -8.58
CA ALA A 143 -27.79 23.60 -9.67
C ALA A 143 -26.56 23.99 -10.51
N SER A 144 -26.36 25.28 -10.77
CA SER A 144 -25.16 25.78 -11.49
C SER A 144 -23.86 25.49 -10.72
N ILE A 145 -23.88 25.60 -9.39
CA ILE A 145 -22.76 25.21 -8.51
C ILE A 145 -22.47 23.71 -8.67
N CYS A 146 -23.50 22.86 -8.60
CA CYS A 146 -23.35 21.41 -8.79
C CYS A 146 -22.72 21.06 -10.15
N LEU A 147 -23.14 21.74 -11.24
CA LEU A 147 -22.51 21.56 -12.54
C LEU A 147 -21.02 21.95 -12.53
N GLY A 148 -20.65 23.00 -11.79
CA GLY A 148 -19.24 23.39 -11.59
C GLY A 148 -18.41 22.30 -10.92
N ILE A 149 -18.95 21.68 -9.86
CA ILE A 149 -18.32 20.54 -9.17
C ILE A 149 -18.13 19.35 -10.12
N ILE A 150 -19.17 19.01 -10.91
CA ILE A 150 -19.09 17.92 -11.88
C ILE A 150 -18.02 18.20 -12.94
N ARG A 151 -17.99 19.41 -13.52
CA ARG A 151 -16.96 19.80 -14.49
C ARG A 151 -15.56 19.75 -13.88
N HIS A 152 -15.41 20.14 -12.61
CA HIS A 152 -14.14 20.08 -11.94
C HIS A 152 -13.63 18.64 -11.88
N TYR A 153 -14.43 17.67 -11.44
CA TYR A 153 -13.96 16.29 -11.30
C TYR A 153 -13.95 15.46 -12.58
N ASN A 154 -14.75 15.81 -13.60
CA ASN A 154 -14.86 15.02 -14.84
C ASN A 154 -14.30 15.70 -16.10
N GLU A 155 -14.16 17.02 -16.13
CA GLU A 155 -13.77 17.77 -17.34
C GLU A 155 -12.51 18.64 -17.18
N GLY A 156 -11.82 18.58 -16.03
CA GLY A 156 -10.61 19.36 -15.78
C GLY A 156 -10.85 20.85 -15.50
N TRP A 157 -12.11 21.27 -15.33
CA TRP A 157 -12.45 22.67 -15.09
C TRP A 157 -11.91 23.17 -13.74
N ALA A 158 -11.57 24.46 -13.65
CA ALA A 158 -10.97 25.05 -12.45
C ALA A 158 -9.70 24.32 -11.96
N GLY A 159 -8.89 23.78 -12.87
CA GLY A 159 -7.68 23.03 -12.54
C GLY A 159 -7.94 21.63 -11.99
N GLY A 160 -9.13 21.08 -12.24
CA GLY A 160 -9.57 19.79 -11.74
C GLY A 160 -9.09 18.59 -12.55
N PHE A 161 -9.93 17.56 -12.60
CA PHE A 161 -9.57 16.21 -12.98
C PHE A 161 -10.49 15.61 -14.05
N HIS A 162 -10.12 14.41 -14.48
CA HIS A 162 -10.93 13.53 -15.33
C HIS A 162 -11.13 12.18 -14.62
N HIS A 163 -11.77 12.22 -13.45
CA HIS A 163 -11.98 11.05 -12.60
C HIS A 163 -13.09 10.11 -13.08
N ASP A 164 -13.94 10.57 -14.00
CA ASP A 164 -15.05 9.80 -14.56
C ASP A 164 -16.03 9.30 -13.48
N ILE A 165 -16.32 10.17 -12.49
CA ILE A 165 -17.30 9.89 -11.43
C ILE A 165 -18.67 9.73 -12.08
N GLN A 166 -19.25 8.53 -11.97
CA GLN A 166 -20.51 8.16 -12.62
C GLN A 166 -21.76 8.57 -11.84
N TYR A 167 -21.72 8.45 -10.51
CA TYR A 167 -22.91 8.56 -9.65
C TYR A 167 -22.95 9.89 -8.91
N TRP A 168 -24.03 10.64 -9.16
CA TRP A 168 -24.28 11.96 -8.56
C TRP A 168 -25.63 11.96 -7.86
N GLU A 169 -25.58 11.99 -6.54
CA GLU A 169 -26.78 11.92 -5.70
C GLU A 169 -27.19 13.30 -5.20
N ILE A 170 -28.48 13.60 -5.24
CA ILE A 170 -29.00 14.91 -4.82
C ILE A 170 -29.52 14.82 -3.38
N TRP A 171 -28.77 15.48 -2.49
CA TRP A 171 -29.05 15.63 -1.06
C TRP A 171 -28.98 14.34 -0.23
N ASN A 172 -29.25 14.46 1.07
CA ASN A 172 -29.34 13.35 2.02
C ASN A 172 -30.59 13.49 2.91
N GLU A 173 -31.41 12.45 3.03
CA GLU A 173 -32.58 12.36 3.92
C GLU A 173 -33.44 13.65 4.05
N PRO A 174 -33.95 14.23 2.95
CA PRO A 174 -34.72 15.47 2.99
C PRO A 174 -36.03 15.41 3.82
N GLU A 175 -36.49 14.21 4.15
CA GLU A 175 -37.63 13.98 5.04
C GLU A 175 -37.25 13.99 6.53
N ASN A 176 -35.97 13.89 6.88
CA ASN A 176 -35.48 13.88 8.25
C ASN A 176 -35.21 15.31 8.77
N ARG A 177 -36.24 15.93 9.35
CA ARG A 177 -36.25 17.35 9.70
C ARG A 177 -36.03 17.63 11.19
N PRO A 178 -35.37 18.75 11.55
CA PRO A 178 -34.70 19.72 10.68
C PRO A 178 -33.21 19.38 10.47
N ALA A 179 -32.74 18.19 10.86
CA ALA A 179 -31.32 17.87 10.97
C ALA A 179 -30.63 17.65 9.61
N MET A 180 -31.35 17.06 8.66
CA MET A 180 -30.87 16.79 7.30
C MET A 180 -31.47 17.77 6.29
N TRP A 181 -32.65 18.32 6.58
CA TRP A 181 -33.30 19.34 5.77
C TRP A 181 -34.29 20.13 6.61
N SER A 182 -34.30 21.45 6.50
CA SER A 182 -35.21 22.32 7.27
C SER A 182 -36.42 22.81 6.48
N GLY A 183 -36.50 22.52 5.17
CA GLY A 183 -37.59 22.96 4.30
C GLY A 183 -38.77 22.01 4.28
N THR A 184 -39.71 22.28 3.39
CA THR A 184 -40.85 21.41 3.07
C THR A 184 -40.47 20.30 2.08
N ASP A 185 -41.40 19.35 1.84
CA ASP A 185 -41.25 18.32 0.81
C ASP A 185 -41.15 18.99 -0.57
N GLU A 186 -42.00 20.00 -0.81
CA GLU A 186 -42.07 20.77 -2.04
C GLU A 186 -40.76 21.53 -2.32
N ASP A 187 -40.11 22.07 -1.29
CA ASP A 187 -38.80 22.71 -1.44
C ASP A 187 -37.76 21.72 -1.97
N TYR A 188 -37.74 20.49 -1.44
CA TYR A 188 -36.83 19.45 -1.90
C TYR A 188 -37.20 18.95 -3.30
N PHE A 189 -38.49 18.76 -3.57
CA PHE A 189 -38.98 18.36 -4.89
C PHE A 189 -38.60 19.39 -5.97
N ARG A 190 -38.65 20.69 -5.63
CA ARG A 190 -38.14 21.76 -6.49
C ARG A 190 -36.63 21.64 -6.70
N LEU A 191 -35.85 21.43 -5.63
CA LEU A 191 -34.40 21.23 -5.70
C LEU A 191 -34.02 20.08 -6.62
N TYR A 192 -34.65 18.92 -6.43
CA TYR A 192 -34.41 17.72 -7.23
C TYR A 192 -34.74 17.96 -8.70
N ARG A 193 -35.94 18.47 -9.00
CA ARG A 193 -36.39 18.78 -10.36
C ARG A 193 -35.39 19.63 -11.13
N VAL A 194 -35.00 20.76 -10.55
CA VAL A 194 -34.11 21.73 -11.21
C VAL A 194 -32.73 21.12 -11.41
N THR A 195 -32.17 20.52 -10.35
CA THR A 195 -30.80 20.01 -10.38
C THR A 195 -30.66 18.77 -11.26
N ALA A 196 -31.52 17.77 -11.11
CA ALA A 196 -31.46 16.54 -11.91
C ALA A 196 -31.61 16.84 -13.40
N THR A 197 -32.53 17.73 -13.77
CA THR A 197 -32.72 18.17 -15.15
C THR A 197 -31.48 18.89 -15.69
N ALA A 198 -30.91 19.81 -14.90
CA ALA A 198 -29.70 20.55 -15.29
C ALA A 198 -28.50 19.61 -15.49
N ILE A 199 -28.26 18.67 -14.57
CA ILE A 199 -27.18 17.69 -14.68
C ILE A 199 -27.39 16.81 -15.90
N LYS A 200 -28.60 16.28 -16.12
CA LYS A 200 -28.83 15.37 -17.25
C LYS A 200 -28.77 16.07 -18.60
N HIS A 201 -29.12 17.36 -18.66
CA HIS A 201 -28.94 18.18 -19.85
C HIS A 201 -27.47 18.41 -20.18
N ALA A 202 -26.66 18.79 -19.20
CA ALA A 202 -25.23 19.05 -19.38
C ALA A 202 -24.42 17.75 -19.59
N PHE A 203 -24.78 16.69 -18.89
CA PHE A 203 -24.05 15.42 -18.85
C PHE A 203 -24.99 14.21 -19.04
N PRO A 204 -25.46 13.95 -20.27
CA PRO A 204 -26.49 12.92 -20.52
C PRO A 204 -26.09 11.50 -20.11
N LYS A 205 -24.79 11.21 -20.00
CA LYS A 205 -24.26 9.88 -19.66
C LYS A 205 -24.11 9.63 -18.16
N LEU A 206 -24.02 10.68 -17.34
CA LEU A 206 -23.88 10.52 -15.89
C LEU A 206 -25.18 10.01 -15.28
N LYS A 207 -25.08 9.27 -14.19
CA LYS A 207 -26.22 8.76 -13.44
C LYS A 207 -26.56 9.73 -12.32
N VAL A 208 -27.81 10.19 -12.31
CA VAL A 208 -28.34 11.10 -11.30
C VAL A 208 -29.45 10.41 -10.52
N GLY A 209 -29.42 10.55 -9.20
CA GLY A 209 -30.33 9.84 -8.33
C GLY A 209 -30.55 10.49 -6.99
N GLY A 210 -31.39 9.85 -6.19
CA GLY A 210 -31.89 10.33 -4.91
C GLY A 210 -33.15 9.57 -4.50
N PRO A 211 -33.84 9.98 -3.43
CA PRO A 211 -33.56 11.15 -2.60
C PRO A 211 -32.68 10.84 -1.38
N SER A 212 -32.04 9.65 -1.35
CA SER A 212 -31.30 9.15 -0.20
C SER A 212 -32.19 9.08 1.05
N VAL A 213 -33.37 8.47 0.90
CA VAL A 213 -34.42 8.48 1.94
C VAL A 213 -34.00 7.63 3.14
N GLY A 214 -34.01 8.24 4.32
CA GLY A 214 -33.78 7.58 5.61
C GLY A 214 -34.96 6.71 6.04
N ALA A 215 -36.18 7.21 5.86
CA ALA A 215 -37.44 6.56 6.20
C ALA A 215 -38.23 6.14 4.95
N SER A 216 -37.81 5.06 4.30
CA SER A 216 -38.47 4.53 3.09
C SER A 216 -39.85 3.90 3.34
N GLY A 217 -40.13 3.47 4.57
CA GLY A 217 -41.36 2.75 4.93
C GLY A 217 -41.16 1.80 6.11
N ARG A 218 -42.19 0.99 6.41
CA ARG A 218 -42.14 -0.05 7.46
C ARG A 218 -42.96 -1.27 7.06
N PHE A 219 -42.62 -2.43 7.63
CA PHE A 219 -43.44 -3.62 7.50
C PHE A 219 -44.53 -3.64 8.57
N VAL A 220 -45.79 -3.76 8.16
CA VAL A 220 -46.95 -3.96 9.04
C VAL A 220 -47.62 -5.26 8.64
N ALA A 221 -47.68 -6.23 9.57
CA ALA A 221 -48.20 -7.57 9.31
C ALA A 221 -47.58 -8.24 8.05
N GLY A 222 -46.28 -8.05 7.83
CA GLY A 222 -45.55 -8.60 6.69
C GLY A 222 -45.72 -7.84 5.37
N VAL A 223 -46.54 -6.79 5.33
CA VAL A 223 -46.73 -5.94 4.14
C VAL A 223 -45.91 -4.67 4.29
N PHE A 224 -45.14 -4.33 3.26
CA PHE A 224 -44.39 -3.07 3.22
C PHE A 224 -45.34 -1.90 2.99
N GLN A 225 -45.35 -0.95 3.92
CA GLN A 225 -46.04 0.33 3.80
C GLN A 225 -45.01 1.42 3.56
N THR A 226 -45.06 2.01 2.38
CA THR A 226 -44.26 3.15 1.95
C THR A 226 -44.63 4.42 2.71
N THR A 227 -43.69 5.36 2.82
CA THR A 227 -44.00 6.69 3.34
C THR A 227 -44.61 7.57 2.26
N GLU A 228 -45.46 8.51 2.66
CA GLU A 228 -46.07 9.49 1.76
C GLU A 228 -45.02 10.30 0.98
N PHE A 229 -43.90 10.64 1.63
CA PHE A 229 -42.77 11.32 0.99
C PHE A 229 -42.26 10.55 -0.25
N VAL A 230 -42.01 9.24 -0.10
CA VAL A 230 -41.50 8.40 -1.21
C VAL A 230 -42.53 8.28 -2.32
N GLU A 231 -43.81 8.07 -1.98
CA GLU A 231 -44.89 8.01 -2.97
C GLU A 231 -45.00 9.31 -3.77
N ASN A 232 -44.95 10.45 -3.08
CA ASN A 232 -45.03 11.77 -3.71
C ASN A 232 -43.79 12.08 -4.55
N PHE A 233 -42.60 11.68 -4.11
CA PHE A 233 -41.36 11.84 -4.88
C PHE A 233 -41.38 11.01 -6.18
N LEU A 234 -41.78 9.75 -6.12
CA LEU A 234 -41.87 8.90 -7.32
C LEU A 234 -42.96 9.39 -8.26
N ARG A 235 -44.11 9.81 -7.73
CA ARG A 235 -45.19 10.44 -8.50
C ARG A 235 -44.70 11.69 -9.23
N LEU A 236 -44.01 12.58 -8.52
CA LEU A 236 -43.38 13.78 -9.10
C LEU A 236 -42.45 13.42 -10.26
N CYS A 237 -41.51 12.49 -10.04
CA CYS A 237 -40.54 12.10 -11.05
C CYS A 237 -41.23 11.51 -12.29
N ARG A 238 -42.25 10.67 -12.10
CA ARG A 238 -43.00 10.06 -13.19
C ARG A 238 -43.82 11.08 -13.95
N ASP A 239 -44.65 11.86 -13.25
CA ASP A 239 -45.63 12.76 -13.86
C ASP A 239 -44.94 13.97 -14.55
N SER A 240 -43.73 14.34 -14.10
CA SER A 240 -42.90 15.39 -14.72
C SER A 240 -41.75 14.85 -15.58
N ALA A 241 -41.66 13.53 -15.80
CA ALA A 241 -40.60 12.86 -16.56
C ALA A 241 -39.17 13.28 -16.15
N LEU A 242 -38.93 13.39 -14.84
CA LEU A 242 -37.63 13.81 -14.30
C LEU A 242 -36.59 12.69 -14.41
N PRO A 243 -35.30 13.03 -14.61
CA PRO A 243 -34.22 12.04 -14.58
C PRO A 243 -34.16 11.35 -13.20
N LEU A 244 -34.23 10.02 -13.21
CA LEU A 244 -34.03 9.16 -12.04
C LEU A 244 -33.30 7.89 -12.52
N ASP A 245 -31.97 7.95 -12.58
CA ASP A 245 -31.13 6.82 -13.01
C ASP A 245 -30.92 5.81 -11.87
N PHE A 246 -30.95 6.27 -10.62
CA PHE A 246 -30.95 5.42 -9.43
C PHE A 246 -31.82 6.01 -8.32
N PHE A 247 -32.51 5.15 -7.59
CA PHE A 247 -33.24 5.48 -6.37
C PHE A 247 -32.44 5.01 -5.16
N SER A 248 -32.18 5.91 -4.22
CA SER A 248 -31.35 5.63 -3.05
C SER A 248 -32.11 5.75 -1.73
N TRP A 249 -31.80 4.83 -0.81
CA TRP A 249 -32.50 4.65 0.46
C TRP A 249 -31.62 4.02 1.54
N HIS A 250 -31.97 4.28 2.80
CA HIS A 250 -31.23 3.81 3.96
C HIS A 250 -31.99 2.74 4.74
N CYS A 251 -31.26 1.93 5.50
CA CYS A 251 -31.86 1.06 6.51
C CYS A 251 -30.86 0.70 7.62
N TYR A 252 -31.21 1.07 8.85
CA TYR A 252 -30.54 0.65 10.06
C TYR A 252 -31.45 -0.32 10.81
N THR A 253 -30.97 -1.55 11.03
CA THR A 253 -31.81 -2.62 11.59
C THR A 253 -30.98 -3.64 12.39
N ALA A 254 -31.64 -4.37 13.29
CA ALA A 254 -31.11 -5.55 13.97
C ALA A 254 -31.38 -6.84 13.20
N ASP A 255 -32.18 -6.81 12.13
CA ASP A 255 -32.53 -7.98 11.32
C ASP A 255 -31.90 -7.90 9.92
N PRO A 256 -30.83 -8.67 9.62
CA PRO A 256 -30.21 -8.69 8.30
C PRO A 256 -31.21 -8.96 7.15
N ASN A 257 -32.22 -9.79 7.40
CA ASN A 257 -33.19 -10.18 6.38
C ASN A 257 -34.15 -9.04 6.02
N GLU A 258 -34.34 -8.05 6.91
CA GLU A 258 -35.12 -6.85 6.60
C GLU A 258 -34.54 -6.09 5.40
N LEU A 259 -33.20 -6.04 5.26
CA LEU A 259 -32.53 -5.37 4.14
C LEU A 259 -32.96 -5.98 2.80
N VAL A 260 -33.04 -7.32 2.73
CA VAL A 260 -33.46 -8.05 1.52
C VAL A 260 -34.95 -7.85 1.24
N LEU A 261 -35.79 -7.95 2.27
CA LEU A 261 -37.24 -7.76 2.12
C LEU A 261 -37.56 -6.34 1.65
N ARG A 262 -36.91 -5.33 2.24
CA ARG A 262 -37.07 -3.93 1.89
C ARG A 262 -36.59 -3.65 0.47
N ALA A 263 -35.43 -4.18 0.08
CA ALA A 263 -34.94 -4.08 -1.30
C ALA A 263 -35.95 -4.63 -2.33
N LYS A 264 -36.54 -5.80 -2.05
CA LYS A 264 -37.58 -6.39 -2.91
C LYS A 264 -38.84 -5.54 -2.97
N ALA A 265 -39.27 -4.97 -1.84
CA ALA A 265 -40.44 -4.11 -1.78
C ALA A 265 -40.23 -2.81 -2.56
N LEU A 266 -39.08 -2.16 -2.39
CA LEU A 266 -38.74 -0.93 -3.11
C LEU A 266 -38.53 -1.18 -4.61
N ARG A 267 -37.94 -2.31 -5.00
CA ARG A 267 -37.87 -2.70 -6.41
C ARG A 267 -39.26 -2.77 -7.05
N ARG A 268 -40.21 -3.45 -6.40
CA ARG A 268 -41.61 -3.52 -6.87
C ARG A 268 -42.24 -2.13 -6.96
N LEU A 269 -42.07 -1.30 -5.93
CA LEU A 269 -42.59 0.06 -5.92
C LEU A 269 -42.06 0.89 -7.09
N LEU A 270 -40.76 0.80 -7.38
CA LEU A 270 -40.15 1.49 -8.51
C LEU A 270 -40.73 1.00 -9.84
N ASP A 271 -40.89 -0.32 -10.00
CA ASP A 271 -41.45 -0.92 -11.20
C ASP A 271 -42.92 -0.52 -11.43
N GLU A 272 -43.73 -0.52 -10.37
CA GLU A 272 -45.13 -0.05 -10.38
C GLU A 272 -45.26 1.44 -10.74
N ASN A 273 -44.23 2.24 -10.45
CA ASN A 273 -44.15 3.64 -10.84
C ASN A 273 -43.45 3.87 -12.20
N GLY A 274 -43.10 2.81 -12.92
CA GLY A 274 -42.51 2.88 -14.27
C GLY A 274 -40.99 3.02 -14.32
N PHE A 275 -40.30 2.93 -13.18
CA PHE A 275 -38.84 3.08 -13.06
C PHE A 275 -38.10 1.74 -13.15
N THR A 276 -38.49 0.88 -14.09
CA THR A 276 -37.96 -0.50 -14.24
C THR A 276 -36.47 -0.58 -14.58
N ARG A 277 -35.86 0.53 -15.00
CA ARG A 277 -34.43 0.64 -15.32
C ARG A 277 -33.63 1.45 -14.29
N ALA A 278 -34.30 2.14 -13.37
CA ALA A 278 -33.60 2.89 -12.33
C ALA A 278 -32.93 1.89 -11.38
N GLU A 279 -31.67 2.09 -11.06
CA GLU A 279 -30.98 1.26 -10.08
C GLU A 279 -31.53 1.47 -8.67
N SER A 280 -31.35 0.50 -7.77
CA SER A 280 -31.70 0.59 -6.36
C SER A 280 -30.45 0.58 -5.49
N HIS A 281 -30.16 1.69 -4.82
CA HIS A 281 -28.96 1.87 -4.00
C HIS A 281 -29.32 1.87 -2.52
N LEU A 282 -28.87 0.86 -1.76
CA LEU A 282 -28.89 0.86 -0.29
C LEU A 282 -27.67 1.63 0.22
N ASN A 283 -27.70 2.94 0.05
CA ASN A 283 -26.53 3.79 0.14
C ASN A 283 -26.18 4.21 1.59
N GLU A 284 -26.99 3.83 2.58
CA GLU A 284 -26.59 3.73 3.99
C GLU A 284 -27.26 2.56 4.70
N TRP A 285 -26.47 1.73 5.35
CA TRP A 285 -26.98 0.70 6.26
C TRP A 285 -25.97 0.40 7.36
N ASN A 286 -26.44 -0.05 8.53
CA ASN A 286 -25.61 -0.63 9.58
C ASN A 286 -26.47 -1.42 10.58
N TYR A 287 -25.81 -2.20 11.44
CA TYR A 287 -26.43 -2.89 12.57
C TYR A 287 -27.00 -1.88 13.56
N LEU A 288 -28.28 -2.04 13.92
CA LEU A 288 -28.95 -1.20 14.93
C LEU A 288 -29.38 -2.07 16.12
N PRO A 289 -28.57 -2.21 17.18
CA PRO A 289 -28.88 -3.07 18.30
C PRO A 289 -30.27 -2.79 18.89
N GLY A 290 -31.11 -3.83 18.97
CA GLY A 290 -32.47 -3.72 19.49
C GLY A 290 -33.44 -2.90 18.63
N ASN A 291 -33.09 -2.58 17.38
CA ASN A 291 -33.91 -1.75 16.49
C ASN A 291 -34.29 -0.38 17.09
N THR A 292 -33.39 0.21 17.90
CA THR A 292 -33.65 1.49 18.56
C THR A 292 -32.38 2.31 18.71
N TRP A 293 -32.50 3.62 18.45
CA TRP A 293 -31.45 4.61 18.68
C TRP A 293 -31.37 5.11 20.12
N ALA A 294 -32.35 4.75 20.97
CA ALA A 294 -32.45 5.31 22.31
C ALA A 294 -31.16 5.13 23.15
N PRO A 295 -30.51 3.96 23.21
CA PRO A 295 -29.31 3.77 24.02
C PRO A 295 -28.07 4.54 23.51
N GLY A 296 -28.00 4.85 22.22
CA GLY A 296 -26.92 5.65 21.62
C GLY A 296 -27.15 7.16 21.71
N SER A 297 -28.33 7.60 22.14
CA SER A 297 -28.71 9.02 22.19
C SER A 297 -27.89 9.79 23.21
N ARG A 298 -27.73 11.11 23.00
CA ARG A 298 -27.03 12.02 23.95
C ARG A 298 -27.64 12.02 25.36
N GLN A 299 -28.89 11.59 25.51
CA GLN A 299 -29.62 11.55 26.77
C GLN A 299 -29.28 10.31 27.61
N SER A 300 -28.77 9.25 27.00
CA SER A 300 -28.41 8.01 27.71
C SER A 300 -27.10 8.16 28.48
N PRO A 301 -26.90 7.45 29.62
CA PRO A 301 -25.63 7.46 30.34
C PRO A 301 -24.44 7.03 29.47
N ALA A 302 -23.26 7.62 29.70
CA ALA A 302 -22.07 7.35 28.88
C ALA A 302 -21.69 5.85 28.75
N PRO A 303 -21.72 5.03 29.82
CA PRO A 303 -21.42 3.59 29.70
C PRO A 303 -22.43 2.83 28.83
N VAL A 304 -23.71 3.24 28.86
CA VAL A 304 -24.76 2.64 28.01
C VAL A 304 -24.49 2.96 26.54
N ARG A 305 -24.17 4.22 26.23
CA ARG A 305 -23.81 4.63 24.86
C ARG A 305 -22.56 3.92 24.37
N GLN A 306 -21.52 3.84 25.21
CA GLN A 306 -20.29 3.14 24.88
C GLN A 306 -20.57 1.68 24.52
N ARG A 307 -21.29 0.95 25.38
CA ARG A 307 -21.63 -0.45 25.14
C ARG A 307 -22.42 -0.64 23.85
N TYR A 308 -23.37 0.25 23.59
CA TYR A 308 -24.18 0.22 22.38
C TYR A 308 -23.33 0.31 21.10
N PHE A 309 -22.37 1.25 21.05
CA PHE A 309 -21.46 1.40 19.91
C PHE A 309 -20.38 0.30 19.84
N GLU A 310 -19.97 -0.24 20.98
CA GLU A 310 -19.11 -1.43 21.04
C GLU A 310 -19.84 -2.66 20.49
N ASP A 311 -21.14 -2.84 20.75
CA ASP A 311 -21.93 -3.92 20.17
C ASP A 311 -22.11 -3.74 18.65
N MET A 312 -22.28 -2.50 18.17
CA MET A 312 -22.34 -2.17 16.73
C MET A 312 -21.05 -2.50 15.97
N ALA A 313 -19.88 -2.30 16.58
CA ALA A 313 -18.60 -2.53 15.92
C ALA A 313 -17.91 -3.84 16.33
N GLY A 314 -18.42 -4.50 17.38
CA GLY A 314 -17.94 -5.76 17.94
C GLY A 314 -18.48 -6.98 17.21
N SER A 315 -18.37 -8.15 17.84
CA SER A 315 -18.77 -9.43 17.23
C SER A 315 -20.23 -9.48 16.76
N PRO A 316 -21.23 -8.92 17.48
CA PRO A 316 -22.60 -8.81 16.98
C PRO A 316 -22.70 -8.03 15.67
N GLY A 317 -22.06 -6.86 15.59
CA GLY A 317 -21.98 -6.08 14.35
C GLY A 317 -21.26 -6.80 13.22
N ALA A 318 -20.16 -7.50 13.52
CA ALA A 318 -19.43 -8.31 12.53
C ALA A 318 -20.30 -9.42 11.94
N ALA A 319 -21.03 -10.15 12.78
CA ALA A 319 -21.97 -11.17 12.34
C ALA A 319 -23.15 -10.58 11.56
N PHE A 320 -23.70 -9.44 12.00
CA PHE A 320 -24.74 -8.73 11.25
C PHE A 320 -24.25 -8.33 9.84
N VAL A 321 -23.09 -7.69 9.74
CA VAL A 321 -22.51 -7.21 8.47
C VAL A 321 -22.28 -8.38 7.51
N ALA A 322 -21.69 -9.48 7.98
CA ALA A 322 -21.48 -10.67 7.15
C ALA A 322 -22.81 -11.30 6.71
N SER A 323 -23.79 -11.42 7.62
CA SER A 323 -25.12 -11.95 7.30
C SER A 323 -25.82 -11.10 6.25
N ALA A 324 -25.83 -9.77 6.43
CA ALA A 324 -26.41 -8.81 5.50
C ALA A 324 -25.79 -8.93 4.10
N LEU A 325 -24.46 -8.93 3.99
CA LEU A 325 -23.77 -9.01 2.71
C LEU A 325 -23.99 -10.35 1.98
N ILE A 326 -24.11 -11.44 2.73
CA ILE A 326 -24.45 -12.77 2.19
C ILE A 326 -25.89 -12.78 1.66
N GLU A 327 -26.86 -12.30 2.43
CA GLU A 327 -28.28 -12.36 2.08
C GLU A 327 -28.64 -11.37 0.97
N MET A 328 -28.00 -10.19 0.93
CA MET A 328 -28.19 -9.18 -0.12
C MET A 328 -27.70 -9.65 -1.50
N GLN A 329 -26.94 -10.74 -1.61
CA GLN A 329 -26.58 -11.31 -2.90
C GLN A 329 -27.82 -11.69 -3.75
N ASP A 330 -28.94 -12.03 -3.10
CA ASP A 330 -30.22 -12.36 -3.72
C ASP A 330 -31.23 -11.20 -3.71
N ALA A 331 -30.80 -10.00 -3.31
CA ALA A 331 -31.62 -8.81 -3.32
C ALA A 331 -31.51 -8.04 -4.66
N PRO A 332 -32.60 -7.43 -5.15
CA PRO A 332 -32.60 -6.58 -6.34
C PRO A 332 -32.04 -5.18 -6.01
N LEU A 333 -30.84 -5.17 -5.45
CA LEU A 333 -30.00 -3.99 -5.24
C LEU A 333 -29.05 -3.85 -6.42
N ASP A 334 -28.42 -2.69 -6.57
CA ASP A 334 -27.32 -2.45 -7.50
C ASP A 334 -26.05 -2.04 -6.75
N ALA A 335 -26.20 -1.23 -5.71
CA ALA A 335 -25.14 -0.80 -4.81
C ALA A 335 -25.58 -0.85 -3.35
N ALA A 336 -24.62 -1.03 -2.44
CA ALA A 336 -24.84 -0.89 -1.01
C ALA A 336 -23.61 -0.27 -0.32
N ASN A 337 -23.83 0.59 0.67
CA ASN A 337 -22.78 1.31 1.36
C ASN A 337 -22.99 1.28 2.89
N LEU A 338 -22.10 0.59 3.61
CA LEU A 338 -22.12 0.53 5.06
C LEU A 338 -21.79 1.90 5.66
N PHE A 339 -22.56 2.38 6.63
CA PHE A 339 -22.30 3.63 7.34
C PHE A 339 -21.61 3.37 8.70
N HIS A 340 -20.31 3.65 8.88
CA HIS A 340 -19.39 4.26 7.92
C HIS A 340 -17.94 3.75 8.03
N GLY A 341 -17.15 4.01 6.99
CA GLY A 341 -15.85 3.40 6.72
C GLY A 341 -14.67 3.94 7.53
N GLU A 342 -14.75 5.16 8.07
CA GLU A 342 -13.63 5.80 8.81
C GLU A 342 -13.61 5.40 10.31
N ILE A 343 -12.84 6.13 11.14
CA ILE A 343 -12.92 6.07 12.61
C ILE A 343 -14.27 6.54 13.17
N GLY A 344 -14.63 6.08 14.37
CA GLY A 344 -15.71 6.68 15.17
C GLY A 344 -16.63 5.67 15.82
N SER A 345 -17.71 6.15 16.45
CA SER A 345 -18.68 5.30 17.16
C SER A 345 -19.35 4.26 16.24
N PHE A 346 -19.52 4.59 14.97
CA PHE A 346 -20.07 3.73 13.91
C PHE A 346 -19.00 3.10 13.03
N GLY A 347 -17.74 3.47 13.26
CA GLY A 347 -16.64 3.28 12.33
C GLY A 347 -16.17 1.84 12.25
N LEU A 348 -15.41 1.56 11.20
CA LEU A 348 -14.61 0.35 11.06
C LEU A 348 -13.38 0.37 11.99
N PHE A 349 -13.03 1.54 12.50
CA PHE A 349 -11.85 1.78 13.32
C PHE A 349 -12.21 2.52 14.61
N ASN A 350 -11.43 2.28 15.67
CA ASN A 350 -11.49 3.15 16.85
C ASN A 350 -10.81 4.50 16.58
N GLU A 351 -10.84 5.38 17.56
CA GLU A 351 -10.29 6.75 17.51
C GLU A 351 -8.78 6.81 17.23
N PHE A 352 -8.06 5.69 17.35
CA PHE A 352 -6.63 5.56 17.08
C PHE A 352 -6.33 4.89 15.72
N GLY A 353 -7.35 4.61 14.91
CA GLY A 353 -7.18 3.90 13.64
C GLY A 353 -7.04 2.37 13.78
N VAL A 354 -7.31 1.79 14.96
CA VAL A 354 -7.25 0.33 15.14
C VAL A 354 -8.52 -0.31 14.57
N PRO A 355 -8.40 -1.31 13.67
CA PRO A 355 -9.56 -2.00 13.10
C PRO A 355 -10.43 -2.70 14.16
N ARG A 356 -11.75 -2.63 14.01
CA ARG A 356 -12.75 -3.28 14.87
C ARG A 356 -13.30 -4.56 14.23
N LYS A 357 -14.16 -5.33 14.93
CA LYS A 357 -14.63 -6.65 14.45
C LYS A 357 -15.42 -6.54 13.14
N ASN A 358 -16.22 -5.49 12.97
CA ASN A 358 -16.93 -5.20 11.72
C ASN A 358 -15.99 -4.98 10.51
N TYR A 359 -14.79 -4.41 10.69
CA TYR A 359 -13.75 -4.36 9.65
C TYR A 359 -13.32 -5.76 9.21
N PHE A 360 -13.09 -6.66 10.17
CA PHE A 360 -12.68 -8.04 9.88
C PHE A 360 -13.78 -8.85 9.18
N ALA A 361 -15.06 -8.55 9.44
CA ALA A 361 -16.17 -9.10 8.66
C ALA A 361 -16.13 -8.63 7.19
N LEU A 362 -15.87 -7.35 6.93
CA LEU A 362 -15.68 -6.85 5.57
C LEU A 362 -14.44 -7.46 4.90
N ARG A 363 -13.33 -7.63 5.62
CA ARG A 363 -12.15 -8.38 5.13
C ARG A 363 -12.50 -9.81 4.73
N ALA A 364 -13.28 -10.52 5.55
CA ALA A 364 -13.74 -11.87 5.25
C ALA A 364 -14.65 -11.90 4.02
N PHE A 365 -15.55 -10.92 3.88
CA PHE A 365 -16.39 -10.79 2.69
C PHE A 365 -15.57 -10.49 1.42
N HIS A 366 -14.56 -9.62 1.50
CA HIS A 366 -13.65 -9.38 0.38
C HIS A 366 -12.92 -10.67 -0.07
N GLN A 367 -12.62 -11.60 0.84
CA GLN A 367 -12.01 -12.89 0.47
C GLN A 367 -12.93 -13.75 -0.40
N ILE A 368 -14.26 -13.75 -0.17
CA ILE A 368 -15.20 -14.50 -1.02
C ILE A 368 -15.47 -13.79 -2.35
N VAL A 369 -15.37 -12.45 -2.41
CA VAL A 369 -15.38 -11.69 -3.68
C VAL A 369 -14.24 -12.14 -4.62
N ASN A 370 -13.08 -12.48 -4.05
CA ASN A 370 -11.92 -13.02 -4.81
C ASN A 370 -12.11 -14.48 -5.29
N THR A 371 -13.24 -15.12 -4.97
CA THR A 371 -13.69 -16.38 -5.57
C THR A 371 -15.01 -16.13 -6.29
N PRO A 372 -14.97 -15.44 -7.45
CA PRO A 372 -16.10 -14.67 -7.95
C PRO A 372 -17.27 -15.52 -8.47
N ARG A 373 -17.07 -16.81 -8.76
CA ARG A 373 -18.17 -17.68 -9.23
C ARG A 373 -19.00 -18.11 -8.03
N ARG A 374 -20.19 -17.54 -7.84
CA ARG A 374 -21.08 -17.90 -6.73
C ARG A 374 -21.61 -19.31 -6.91
N VAL A 375 -21.62 -20.06 -5.82
CA VAL A 375 -22.00 -21.47 -5.75
C VAL A 375 -23.34 -21.63 -5.04
N ALA A 376 -24.14 -22.60 -5.45
CA ALA A 376 -25.41 -22.91 -4.81
C ALA A 376 -25.21 -23.42 -3.38
N VAL A 377 -25.94 -22.81 -2.43
CA VAL A 377 -25.93 -23.16 -1.01
C VAL A 377 -27.37 -23.33 -0.53
N THR A 378 -27.64 -24.36 0.27
CA THR A 378 -28.92 -24.57 0.97
C THR A 378 -28.68 -24.89 2.45
N GLY A 379 -29.70 -24.69 3.30
CA GLY A 379 -29.62 -24.98 4.74
C GLY A 379 -29.23 -23.79 5.64
N GLY A 380 -29.00 -22.61 5.06
CA GLY A 380 -28.94 -21.37 5.83
C GLY A 380 -30.32 -20.98 6.39
N ILE A 381 -30.32 -20.22 7.49
CA ILE A 381 -31.52 -19.68 8.13
C ILE A 381 -31.42 -18.15 8.05
N PRO A 382 -32.24 -17.47 7.21
CA PRO A 382 -32.19 -16.02 7.07
C PRO A 382 -32.25 -15.30 8.42
N GLY A 383 -31.39 -14.30 8.59
CA GLY A 383 -31.26 -13.52 9.82
C GLY A 383 -30.70 -14.28 11.02
N LYS A 384 -30.18 -15.51 10.86
CA LYS A 384 -29.60 -16.30 11.97
C LYS A 384 -28.31 -17.02 11.58
N LEU A 385 -28.33 -17.80 10.51
CA LEU A 385 -27.18 -18.54 10.00
C LEU A 385 -27.10 -18.36 8.48
N SER A 386 -26.26 -17.45 8.02
CA SER A 386 -26.17 -17.07 6.62
C SER A 386 -24.89 -17.67 6.02
N VAL A 387 -24.99 -18.32 4.86
CA VAL A 387 -23.86 -19.01 4.23
C VAL A 387 -23.77 -18.63 2.75
N ALA A 388 -22.57 -18.25 2.32
CA ALA A 388 -22.24 -18.07 0.92
C ALA A 388 -20.99 -18.90 0.57
N ALA A 389 -20.93 -19.38 -0.68
CA ALA A 389 -19.76 -20.03 -1.22
C ALA A 389 -19.40 -19.46 -2.58
N GLY A 390 -18.10 -19.32 -2.82
CA GLY A 390 -17.52 -18.84 -4.06
C GLY A 390 -16.44 -19.78 -4.55
N LEU A 391 -16.29 -19.87 -5.87
CA LEU A 391 -15.25 -20.62 -6.55
C LEU A 391 -14.37 -19.66 -7.37
N HIS A 392 -13.06 -19.85 -7.29
CA HIS A 392 -12.09 -19.12 -8.11
C HIS A 392 -12.34 -19.40 -9.60
N SER A 393 -12.09 -18.41 -10.47
CA SER A 393 -12.37 -18.53 -11.91
C SER A 393 -11.68 -19.74 -12.56
N GLU A 394 -10.43 -20.01 -12.16
CA GLU A 394 -9.62 -21.15 -12.62
C GLU A 394 -9.89 -22.45 -11.86
N GLY A 395 -10.79 -22.44 -10.87
CA GLY A 395 -11.16 -23.64 -10.12
C GLY A 395 -10.14 -24.12 -9.08
N GLN A 396 -9.00 -23.47 -8.86
CA GLN A 396 -7.98 -23.92 -7.89
C GLN A 396 -8.25 -23.60 -6.41
N LYS A 397 -9.28 -22.81 -6.11
CA LYS A 397 -9.60 -22.36 -4.75
C LYS A 397 -11.10 -22.15 -4.63
N ALA A 398 -11.68 -22.52 -3.50
CA ALA A 398 -13.03 -22.14 -3.10
C ALA A 398 -12.99 -21.44 -1.74
N THR A 399 -14.00 -20.61 -1.48
CA THR A 399 -14.18 -19.94 -0.19
C THR A 399 -15.61 -20.15 0.27
N VAL A 400 -15.79 -20.51 1.54
CA VAL A 400 -17.11 -20.57 2.20
C VAL A 400 -17.09 -19.53 3.31
N LEU A 401 -18.04 -18.60 3.28
CA LEU A 401 -18.26 -17.61 4.32
C LEU A 401 -19.54 -17.97 5.07
N ILE A 402 -19.45 -18.10 6.38
CA ILE A 402 -20.58 -18.42 7.26
C ILE A 402 -20.67 -17.31 8.30
N SER A 403 -21.87 -16.80 8.53
CA SER A 403 -22.14 -15.93 9.66
C SER A 403 -23.16 -16.57 10.58
N ASN A 404 -22.80 -16.70 11.86
CA ASN A 404 -23.70 -17.09 12.93
C ASN A 404 -24.14 -15.83 13.70
N PHE A 405 -25.29 -15.28 13.33
CA PHE A 405 -25.94 -14.15 13.99
C PHE A 405 -26.95 -14.61 15.06
N ALA A 406 -26.72 -15.78 15.66
CA ALA A 406 -27.43 -16.24 16.84
C ALA A 406 -26.63 -15.92 18.11
N GLU A 407 -27.32 -15.63 19.21
CA GLU A 407 -26.69 -15.43 20.53
C GLU A 407 -26.02 -16.72 21.04
N SER A 408 -26.62 -17.87 20.73
CA SER A 408 -26.04 -19.18 21.05
C SER A 408 -25.00 -19.59 20.00
N GLY A 409 -24.02 -20.38 20.45
CA GLY A 409 -23.15 -21.10 19.52
C GLY A 409 -23.95 -22.08 18.66
N SER A 410 -23.46 -22.32 17.45
CA SER A 410 -24.10 -23.16 16.44
C SER A 410 -23.16 -24.26 15.99
N ASP A 411 -23.64 -25.50 15.99
CA ASP A 411 -22.95 -26.62 15.37
C ASP A 411 -23.48 -26.78 13.94
N VAL A 412 -22.60 -26.61 12.95
CA VAL A 412 -22.93 -26.65 11.52
C VAL A 412 -22.28 -27.86 10.88
N ARG A 413 -23.00 -28.55 10.00
CA ARG A 413 -22.53 -29.69 9.21
C ARG A 413 -22.49 -29.30 7.74
N LEU A 414 -21.31 -29.03 7.20
CA LEU A 414 -21.13 -28.63 5.79
C LEU A 414 -20.96 -29.86 4.90
N ALA A 415 -21.96 -30.19 4.11
CA ALA A 415 -21.86 -31.17 3.04
C ALA A 415 -21.35 -30.48 1.76
N LEU A 416 -20.07 -30.67 1.44
CA LEU A 416 -19.44 -30.16 0.22
C LEU A 416 -19.51 -31.21 -0.89
N SER A 417 -19.95 -30.83 -2.09
CA SER A 417 -20.07 -31.74 -3.23
C SER A 417 -19.55 -31.11 -4.53
N HIS A 418 -19.06 -31.95 -5.44
CA HIS A 418 -18.60 -31.58 -6.79
C HIS A 418 -17.53 -30.49 -6.87
N LEU A 419 -16.55 -30.50 -5.95
CA LEU A 419 -15.39 -29.62 -6.08
C LEU A 419 -14.66 -29.89 -7.42
N PRO A 420 -14.10 -28.85 -8.07
CA PRO A 420 -13.53 -28.96 -9.41
C PRO A 420 -12.13 -29.61 -9.44
N TRP A 421 -11.62 -30.08 -8.30
CA TRP A 421 -10.33 -30.75 -8.20
C TRP A 421 -10.47 -32.17 -7.66
N ASN A 422 -9.51 -33.02 -8.04
CA ASN A 422 -9.41 -34.39 -7.60
C ASN A 422 -8.53 -34.50 -6.33
N GLY A 423 -8.82 -35.49 -5.48
CA GLY A 423 -8.05 -35.77 -4.27
C GLY A 423 -8.54 -35.02 -3.04
N ASP A 424 -7.74 -35.07 -1.98
CA ASP A 424 -8.10 -34.45 -0.71
C ASP A 424 -8.13 -32.92 -0.82
N THR A 425 -8.87 -32.29 0.08
CA THR A 425 -9.02 -30.83 0.16
C THR A 425 -8.43 -30.31 1.46
N LEU A 426 -7.48 -29.39 1.36
CA LEU A 426 -7.01 -28.64 2.51
C LEU A 426 -8.03 -27.53 2.80
N THR A 427 -8.53 -27.53 4.02
CA THR A 427 -9.46 -26.54 4.55
C THR A 427 -8.76 -25.73 5.63
N GLU A 428 -8.75 -24.42 5.49
CA GLU A 428 -8.26 -23.48 6.50
C GLU A 428 -9.45 -22.69 7.07
N LEU A 429 -9.62 -22.71 8.38
CA LEU A 429 -10.67 -21.97 9.10
C LEU A 429 -10.07 -20.74 9.79
N ARG A 430 -10.68 -19.59 9.53
CA ARG A 430 -10.46 -18.33 10.26
C ARG A 430 -11.76 -17.84 10.86
N LEU A 431 -11.69 -17.21 12.03
CA LEU A 431 -12.85 -16.69 12.75
C LEU A 431 -12.76 -15.19 13.01
N VAL A 432 -13.91 -14.53 12.95
CA VAL A 432 -14.17 -13.26 13.62
C VAL A 432 -15.15 -13.55 14.74
N ASP A 433 -14.71 -13.37 15.98
CA ASP A 433 -15.53 -13.52 17.19
C ASP A 433 -14.95 -12.62 18.30
N ALA A 434 -15.38 -12.80 19.55
CA ALA A 434 -14.87 -12.00 20.67
C ALA A 434 -13.33 -12.07 20.82
N ASN A 435 -12.71 -13.21 20.49
CA ASN A 435 -11.29 -13.50 20.71
C ASN A 435 -10.46 -13.50 19.42
N HIS A 436 -11.10 -13.54 18.24
CA HIS A 436 -10.43 -13.62 16.95
C HIS A 436 -10.79 -12.45 16.04
N ASP A 437 -9.78 -11.90 15.36
CA ASP A 437 -9.86 -10.79 14.40
C ASP A 437 -9.53 -11.29 12.99
N LEU A 438 -10.40 -12.15 12.43
CA LEU A 438 -10.10 -12.98 11.26
C LEU A 438 -8.86 -13.87 11.48
N GLY A 439 -8.67 -14.27 12.75
CA GLY A 439 -7.55 -15.06 13.21
C GLY A 439 -7.63 -16.49 12.69
N PHE A 440 -6.46 -17.07 12.41
CA PHE A 440 -6.36 -18.50 12.09
C PHE A 440 -6.76 -19.33 13.30
N VAL A 441 -7.61 -20.34 13.07
CA VAL A 441 -8.06 -21.27 14.12
C VAL A 441 -7.47 -22.64 13.90
N GLN A 442 -7.67 -23.20 12.70
CA GLN A 442 -7.18 -24.52 12.36
C GLN A 442 -7.10 -24.73 10.85
N ALA A 443 -6.26 -25.67 10.43
CA ALA A 443 -6.22 -26.19 9.08
C ALA A 443 -6.21 -27.72 9.12
N TRP A 444 -6.91 -28.35 8.20
CA TRP A 444 -6.97 -29.81 8.13
C TRP A 444 -7.28 -30.29 6.71
N THR A 445 -6.85 -31.51 6.42
CA THR A 445 -7.08 -32.17 5.13
C THR A 445 -8.33 -33.05 5.21
N ASN A 446 -9.22 -32.90 4.24
CA ASN A 446 -10.48 -33.64 4.15
C ASN A 446 -10.49 -34.53 2.92
N THR A 447 -10.75 -35.82 3.12
CA THR A 447 -11.17 -36.72 2.04
C THR A 447 -12.67 -36.57 1.90
N LEU A 448 -13.11 -35.74 0.94
CA LEU A 448 -14.51 -35.28 0.84
C LEU A 448 -15.49 -36.31 0.28
N GLN A 449 -15.21 -37.61 0.41
CA GLN A 449 -16.03 -38.60 -0.29
C GLN A 449 -17.38 -38.90 0.36
N ASP A 450 -17.61 -38.79 1.69
CA ASP A 450 -18.92 -39.20 2.25
C ASP A 450 -19.40 -38.52 3.56
N ALA A 451 -18.66 -37.58 4.18
CA ALA A 451 -19.02 -37.04 5.50
C ALA A 451 -19.12 -35.50 5.55
N PRO A 452 -20.22 -34.92 6.08
CA PRO A 452 -20.32 -33.48 6.31
C PRO A 452 -19.28 -32.96 7.31
N LEU A 453 -18.61 -31.85 6.98
CA LEU A 453 -17.61 -31.21 7.83
C LEU A 453 -18.27 -30.57 9.06
N PRO A 454 -17.91 -30.98 10.29
CA PRO A 454 -18.38 -30.31 11.50
C PRO A 454 -17.66 -28.99 11.71
N ILE A 455 -18.41 -27.90 11.82
CA ILE A 455 -17.91 -26.58 12.17
C ILE A 455 -18.69 -26.08 13.39
N ARG A 456 -17.97 -25.83 14.48
CA ARG A 456 -18.55 -25.25 15.69
C ARG A 456 -18.28 -23.75 15.71
N LEU A 457 -19.35 -22.97 15.73
CA LEU A 457 -19.30 -21.52 15.70
C LEU A 457 -19.70 -20.95 17.07
N PRO A 458 -18.90 -20.04 17.65
CA PRO A 458 -19.36 -19.23 18.77
C PRO A 458 -20.61 -18.41 18.40
N GLY A 459 -21.36 -17.95 19.40
CA GLY A 459 -22.44 -16.99 19.19
C GLY A 459 -21.88 -15.69 18.59
N MET A 460 -22.65 -15.04 17.71
CA MET A 460 -22.27 -13.79 17.05
C MET A 460 -20.87 -13.84 16.43
N SER A 461 -20.67 -14.76 15.48
CA SER A 461 -19.37 -14.99 14.84
C SER A 461 -19.44 -15.08 13.31
N VAL A 462 -18.28 -14.92 12.68
CA VAL A 462 -18.09 -15.11 11.24
C VAL A 462 -16.98 -16.13 11.03
N ALA A 463 -17.22 -17.13 10.20
CA ALA A 463 -16.25 -18.13 9.79
C ALA A 463 -15.93 -17.99 8.31
N LEU A 464 -14.64 -17.94 7.99
CA LEU A 464 -14.11 -18.01 6.65
C LEU A 464 -13.37 -19.32 6.48
N LEU A 465 -13.88 -20.19 5.61
CA LEU A 465 -13.21 -21.42 5.21
C LEU A 465 -12.59 -21.21 3.84
N GLN A 466 -11.28 -21.41 3.72
CA GLN A 466 -10.58 -21.42 2.44
C GLN A 466 -10.25 -22.86 2.07
N LEU A 467 -10.77 -23.29 0.93
CA LEU A 467 -10.67 -24.64 0.40
C LEU A 467 -9.74 -24.63 -0.81
N ARG A 468 -8.80 -25.57 -0.87
CA ARG A 468 -7.91 -25.79 -2.02
C ARG A 468 -7.55 -27.26 -2.13
N PRO A 469 -7.13 -27.74 -3.32
CA PRO A 469 -6.57 -29.08 -3.41
C PRO A 469 -5.47 -29.26 -2.35
N ALA A 470 -5.57 -30.32 -1.55
CA ALA A 470 -4.49 -30.71 -0.66
C ALA A 470 -3.33 -31.18 -1.53
N LYS A 471 -2.43 -30.25 -1.86
CA LYS A 471 -1.12 -30.60 -2.38
C LYS A 471 -0.48 -31.56 -1.36
N SER A 472 0.07 -32.68 -1.80
CA SER A 472 0.94 -33.53 -0.97
C SER A 472 1.86 -32.61 -0.16
N ALA A 473 1.78 -32.65 1.18
CA ALA A 473 2.51 -31.83 2.16
C ALA A 473 3.12 -30.54 1.61
N THR A 474 2.63 -29.36 2.04
CA THR A 474 3.30 -28.08 1.75
C THR A 474 4.80 -28.27 1.99
N PRO A 475 5.66 -28.14 0.97
CA PRO A 475 7.09 -28.29 1.19
C PRO A 475 7.48 -27.23 2.21
N ASN A 476 8.27 -27.58 3.22
CA ASN A 476 8.73 -26.59 4.17
C ASN A 476 9.40 -25.45 3.39
N THR A 477 8.98 -24.23 3.63
CA THR A 477 9.41 -23.08 2.84
C THR A 477 10.52 -22.35 3.57
N LEU A 478 11.56 -21.95 2.85
CA LEU A 478 12.61 -21.06 3.32
C LEU A 478 12.74 -19.92 2.30
N THR A 479 12.80 -18.69 2.77
CA THR A 479 13.04 -17.50 1.94
C THR A 479 14.28 -16.80 2.43
N ILE A 480 15.21 -16.48 1.53
CA ILE A 480 16.40 -15.70 1.82
C ILE A 480 16.07 -14.23 1.55
N THR A 481 16.12 -13.39 2.57
CA THR A 481 15.90 -11.93 2.46
C THR A 481 17.22 -11.18 2.32
N SER A 482 18.34 -11.78 2.76
CA SER A 482 19.71 -11.29 2.50
C SER A 482 20.67 -12.48 2.42
N PRO A 483 21.61 -12.51 1.47
CA PRO A 483 21.86 -11.49 0.45
C PRO A 483 20.84 -11.56 -0.69
N ALA A 484 20.55 -10.42 -1.32
CA ALA A 484 19.83 -10.41 -2.59
C ALA A 484 20.72 -10.93 -3.73
N ASN A 485 20.10 -11.32 -4.83
CA ASN A 485 20.82 -11.83 -6.00
C ASN A 485 21.81 -10.79 -6.56
N ARG A 486 22.98 -11.26 -6.97
CA ARG A 486 24.10 -10.51 -7.58
C ARG A 486 24.73 -9.43 -6.71
N LEU A 487 24.48 -9.41 -5.40
CA LEU A 487 25.24 -8.54 -4.51
C LEU A 487 26.69 -9.02 -4.38
N VAL A 488 27.61 -8.06 -4.21
CA VAL A 488 29.03 -8.30 -3.95
C VAL A 488 29.36 -7.73 -2.58
N PHE A 489 30.04 -8.54 -1.78
CA PHE A 489 30.55 -8.19 -0.46
C PHE A 489 32.05 -7.89 -0.55
N GLN A 490 32.45 -6.76 0.01
CA GLN A 490 33.83 -6.29 -0.04
C GLN A 490 34.77 -7.29 0.64
N ARG A 491 35.80 -7.75 -0.08
CA ARG A 491 36.87 -8.59 0.46
C ARG A 491 37.92 -7.78 1.24
N ASP A 492 38.52 -8.43 2.23
CA ASP A 492 39.70 -7.95 2.95
C ASP A 492 40.97 -8.12 2.10
N ARG A 493 42.13 -7.78 2.67
CA ARG A 493 43.44 -7.92 1.98
C ARG A 493 43.90 -9.37 1.83
N ALA A 494 43.32 -10.31 2.56
CA ALA A 494 43.56 -11.74 2.42
C ALA A 494 42.58 -12.40 1.43
N GLY A 495 41.73 -11.62 0.78
CA GLY A 495 40.75 -12.10 -0.18
C GLY A 495 39.51 -12.73 0.45
N LYS A 496 39.17 -12.39 1.70
CA LYS A 496 38.02 -12.96 2.43
C LYS A 496 36.98 -11.92 2.76
N ALA A 497 35.72 -12.32 2.86
CA ALA A 497 34.65 -11.50 3.43
C ALA A 497 33.70 -12.38 4.24
N VAL A 498 32.81 -11.72 4.96
CA VAL A 498 31.66 -12.35 5.60
C VAL A 498 30.42 -12.00 4.78
N ILE A 499 29.63 -13.01 4.41
CA ILE A 499 28.35 -12.82 3.74
C ILE A 499 27.25 -12.83 4.82
N PRO A 500 26.55 -11.71 5.07
CA PRO A 500 25.39 -11.69 5.95
C PRO A 500 24.26 -12.53 5.34
N ILE A 501 23.67 -13.41 6.15
CA ILE A 501 22.57 -14.29 5.74
C ILE A 501 21.38 -14.02 6.66
N ALA A 502 20.24 -13.68 6.06
CA ALA A 502 18.98 -13.50 6.75
C ALA A 502 17.83 -14.07 5.94
N GLY A 503 16.77 -14.49 6.63
CA GLY A 503 15.60 -15.05 5.99
C GLY A 503 14.53 -15.48 6.96
N THR A 504 13.49 -16.09 6.41
CA THR A 504 12.37 -16.65 7.16
C THR A 504 12.13 -18.10 6.71
N THR A 505 11.64 -18.94 7.60
CA THR A 505 11.30 -20.34 7.28
C THR A 505 10.07 -20.80 8.04
N SER A 506 9.34 -21.76 7.47
CA SER A 506 8.20 -22.40 8.14
C SER A 506 8.64 -23.37 9.26
N LEU A 507 9.94 -23.62 9.42
CA LEU A 507 10.51 -24.53 10.42
C LEU A 507 11.04 -23.78 11.65
N SER A 508 10.16 -23.43 12.58
CA SER A 508 10.53 -22.78 13.85
C SER A 508 11.40 -23.68 14.74
N GLY A 509 12.38 -23.09 15.42
CA GLY A 509 13.37 -23.77 16.26
C GLY A 509 14.37 -24.68 15.51
N ALA A 510 14.43 -24.63 14.19
CA ALA A 510 15.36 -25.43 13.40
C ALA A 510 16.76 -24.79 13.31
N PRO A 511 17.85 -25.59 13.32
CA PRO A 511 19.16 -25.12 12.85
C PRO A 511 19.12 -24.78 11.37
N VAL A 512 19.70 -23.63 11.03
CA VAL A 512 19.91 -23.15 9.68
C VAL A 512 21.38 -23.32 9.33
N GLU A 513 21.63 -23.96 8.20
CA GLU A 513 22.96 -24.11 7.64
C GLU A 513 23.03 -23.46 6.26
N ALA A 514 24.21 -22.98 5.88
CA ALA A 514 24.46 -22.45 4.55
C ALA A 514 25.76 -23.01 3.97
N ARG A 515 25.84 -23.04 2.64
CA ARG A 515 27.07 -23.34 1.90
C ARG A 515 27.16 -22.51 0.64
N LEU A 516 28.39 -22.35 0.16
CA LEU A 516 28.71 -21.68 -1.09
C LEU A 516 29.18 -22.70 -2.12
N ILE A 517 28.74 -22.50 -3.36
CA ILE A 517 29.13 -23.30 -4.51
C ILE A 517 29.74 -22.35 -5.53
N PRO A 518 31.04 -22.45 -5.86
CA PRO A 518 31.64 -21.55 -6.85
C PRO A 518 30.91 -21.68 -8.20
N VAL A 519 30.52 -20.55 -8.79
CA VAL A 519 29.75 -20.53 -10.05
C VAL A 519 30.54 -21.22 -11.15
N GLY A 520 29.89 -22.13 -11.89
CA GLY A 520 30.52 -22.93 -12.94
C GLY A 520 31.35 -24.12 -12.43
N HIS A 521 31.47 -24.29 -11.11
CA HIS A 521 32.22 -25.38 -10.47
C HIS A 521 31.41 -26.07 -9.35
N PRO A 522 30.28 -26.72 -9.67
CA PRO A 522 29.44 -27.38 -8.67
C PRO A 522 30.18 -28.50 -7.91
N GLU A 523 31.22 -29.09 -8.51
CA GLU A 523 32.09 -30.07 -7.88
C GLU A 523 32.94 -29.51 -6.72
N LYS A 524 33.07 -28.18 -6.63
CA LYS A 524 33.80 -27.48 -5.56
C LYS A 524 32.87 -26.90 -4.49
N ALA A 525 31.67 -27.44 -4.35
CA ALA A 525 30.73 -27.04 -3.29
C ALA A 525 31.37 -27.15 -1.90
N GLY A 526 31.30 -26.06 -1.12
CA GLY A 526 31.79 -26.04 0.24
C GLY A 526 30.96 -26.91 1.21
N ALA A 527 31.50 -27.12 2.40
CA ALA A 527 30.76 -27.76 3.49
C ALA A 527 29.57 -26.90 3.95
N TRP A 528 28.55 -27.53 4.52
CA TRP A 528 27.48 -26.85 5.24
C TRP A 528 28.03 -26.27 6.54
N HIS A 529 27.76 -24.99 6.80
CA HIS A 529 28.15 -24.30 8.02
C HIS A 529 26.90 -23.85 8.76
N HIS A 530 26.89 -24.03 10.08
CA HIS A 530 25.83 -23.52 10.92
C HIS A 530 25.81 -21.98 10.89
N VAL A 531 24.65 -21.41 10.55
CA VAL A 531 24.44 -19.95 10.46
C VAL A 531 23.71 -19.45 11.69
N ALA A 532 22.59 -20.08 12.04
CA ALA A 532 21.69 -19.60 13.10
C ALA A 532 20.72 -20.69 13.57
N LEU A 533 20.08 -20.48 14.72
CA LEU A 533 18.84 -21.15 15.09
C LEU A 533 17.66 -20.23 14.75
N THR A 534 16.63 -20.76 14.09
CA THR A 534 15.43 -19.97 13.79
C THR A 534 14.69 -19.59 15.05
N GLN A 535 14.19 -18.36 15.11
CA GLN A 535 13.33 -17.86 16.18
C GLN A 535 11.92 -18.48 16.10
N ARG A 536 11.05 -18.16 17.07
CA ARG A 536 9.69 -18.74 17.17
C ARG A 536 8.78 -18.39 16.00
N ASP A 537 9.02 -17.24 15.38
CA ASP A 537 8.36 -16.73 14.19
C ASP A 537 8.99 -17.26 12.88
N GLY A 538 10.07 -18.03 12.97
CA GLY A 538 10.77 -18.60 11.81
C GLY A 538 11.88 -17.72 11.24
N ASP A 539 12.15 -16.56 11.85
CA ASP A 539 13.21 -15.66 11.42
C ASP A 539 14.59 -16.20 11.78
N PHE A 540 15.58 -16.00 10.90
CA PHE A 540 16.97 -16.30 11.18
C PHE A 540 17.91 -15.23 10.64
N ARG A 541 19.01 -15.02 11.35
CA ARG A 541 20.10 -14.12 10.95
C ARG A 541 21.43 -14.71 11.41
N GLY A 542 22.40 -14.72 10.52
CA GLY A 542 23.77 -15.11 10.81
C GLY A 542 24.67 -14.71 9.65
N SER A 543 25.81 -15.37 9.52
CA SER A 543 26.75 -15.03 8.47
C SER A 543 27.63 -16.22 8.06
N LEU A 544 28.22 -16.13 6.88
CA LEU A 544 29.06 -17.17 6.30
C LEU A 544 30.38 -16.58 5.80
N PRO A 545 31.54 -16.97 6.36
CA PRO A 545 32.83 -16.54 5.83
C PRO A 545 33.08 -17.16 4.45
N ALA A 546 33.69 -16.38 3.57
CA ALA A 546 33.88 -16.74 2.17
C ALA A 546 35.20 -16.19 1.63
N GLN A 547 35.81 -16.94 0.72
CA GLN A 547 36.93 -16.47 -0.11
C GLN A 547 36.38 -15.67 -1.30
N SER A 548 37.25 -14.94 -1.97
CA SER A 548 36.91 -14.16 -3.16
C SER A 548 36.38 -15.05 -4.29
N GLY A 549 35.36 -14.57 -5.00
CA GLY A 549 34.77 -15.27 -6.13
C GLY A 549 33.26 -15.06 -6.26
N TRP A 550 32.68 -15.69 -7.28
CA TRP A 550 31.24 -15.81 -7.49
C TRP A 550 30.73 -17.15 -6.98
N PHE A 551 29.62 -17.12 -6.24
CA PHE A 551 29.03 -18.32 -5.66
C PHE A 551 27.51 -18.38 -5.91
N GLU A 552 26.98 -19.58 -6.05
CA GLU A 552 25.61 -19.88 -5.64
C GLU A 552 25.61 -20.07 -4.12
N LEU A 553 24.67 -19.42 -3.42
CA LEU A 553 24.45 -19.61 -2.00
C LEU A 553 23.26 -20.54 -1.82
N GLU A 554 23.45 -21.64 -1.10
CA GLU A 554 22.35 -22.50 -0.65
C GLU A 554 22.17 -22.37 0.87
N VAL A 555 20.93 -22.24 1.32
CA VAL A 555 20.56 -22.16 2.73
C VAL A 555 19.49 -23.20 3.00
N ARG A 556 19.66 -24.01 4.04
CA ARG A 556 18.69 -25.01 4.47
C ARG A 556 18.37 -24.90 5.95
N ALA A 557 17.15 -25.27 6.32
CA ALA A 557 16.73 -25.49 7.70
C ALA A 557 16.27 -26.94 7.85
N THR A 558 16.73 -27.63 8.89
CA THR A 558 16.40 -29.06 9.12
C THR A 558 15.96 -29.29 10.56
N THR A 559 14.86 -30.00 10.77
CA THR A 559 14.40 -30.40 12.12
C THR A 559 14.79 -31.85 12.43
N PRO A 560 14.94 -32.22 13.71
CA PRO A 560 15.17 -33.61 14.12
C PRO A 560 14.07 -34.59 13.66
N ALA A 561 12.85 -34.09 13.43
CA ALA A 561 11.71 -34.86 12.95
C ALA A 561 11.71 -35.07 11.41
N GLY A 562 12.79 -34.71 10.71
CA GLY A 562 12.93 -34.92 9.27
C GLY A 562 12.33 -33.82 8.38
N GLY A 563 11.87 -32.71 8.95
CA GLY A 563 11.43 -31.55 8.18
C GLY A 563 12.63 -30.81 7.58
N MET A 564 12.63 -30.58 6.27
CA MET A 564 13.67 -29.83 5.57
C MET A 564 13.07 -28.75 4.68
N ALA A 565 13.60 -27.53 4.78
CA ALA A 565 13.34 -26.41 3.88
C ALA A 565 14.66 -25.92 3.28
N GLN A 566 14.69 -25.53 2.01
CA GLN A 566 15.91 -25.01 1.36
C GLN A 566 15.57 -23.91 0.36
N ALA A 567 16.45 -22.92 0.24
CA ALA A 567 16.42 -21.92 -0.81
C ALA A 567 17.82 -21.68 -1.37
N ARG A 568 17.87 -20.97 -2.50
CA ARG A 568 19.11 -20.59 -3.19
C ARG A 568 19.10 -19.14 -3.61
N VAL A 569 20.28 -18.51 -3.59
CA VAL A 569 20.57 -17.27 -4.30
C VAL A 569 21.57 -17.61 -5.39
N ASN A 570 21.19 -17.39 -6.65
CA ASN A 570 21.96 -17.87 -7.79
C ASN A 570 23.34 -17.19 -7.90
N ARG A 571 23.47 -15.96 -7.42
CA ARG A 571 24.73 -15.22 -7.49
C ARG A 571 24.94 -14.41 -6.22
N VAL A 572 26.02 -14.69 -5.51
CA VAL A 572 26.56 -13.91 -4.40
C VAL A 572 28.07 -13.79 -4.56
N GLY A 573 28.60 -12.57 -4.54
CA GLY A 573 30.00 -12.29 -4.81
C GLY A 573 30.78 -11.90 -3.56
N VAL A 574 32.03 -12.30 -3.48
CA VAL A 574 33.04 -11.69 -2.61
C VAL A 574 34.12 -11.10 -3.49
N GLY A 575 34.28 -9.78 -3.44
CA GLY A 575 35.09 -9.05 -4.40
C GLY A 575 35.27 -7.60 -4.04
N GLU A 576 35.23 -6.70 -5.03
CA GLU A 576 35.48 -5.28 -4.83
C GLU A 576 34.19 -4.46 -4.94
N VAL A 577 34.02 -3.50 -4.03
CA VAL A 577 32.89 -2.60 -3.98
C VAL A 577 33.41 -1.16 -3.98
N PHE A 578 32.91 -0.34 -4.89
CA PHE A 578 33.34 1.06 -5.04
C PHE A 578 32.14 2.01 -5.00
N VAL A 579 32.37 3.21 -4.48
CA VAL A 579 31.41 4.32 -4.54
C VAL A 579 32.03 5.47 -5.31
N VAL A 580 31.38 5.91 -6.38
CA VAL A 580 31.83 7.06 -7.17
C VAL A 580 31.25 8.34 -6.58
N VAL A 581 32.08 9.38 -6.45
CA VAL A 581 31.67 10.75 -6.10
C VAL A 581 32.33 11.74 -7.03
N GLY A 582 31.66 12.85 -7.29
CA GLY A 582 32.21 13.89 -8.16
C GLY A 582 31.17 14.79 -8.81
N HIS A 583 31.61 15.46 -9.87
CA HIS A 583 30.76 16.34 -10.69
C HIS A 583 30.21 15.60 -11.92
N SER A 584 29.83 16.34 -12.98
CA SER A 584 29.22 15.78 -14.20
C SER A 584 30.05 14.69 -14.87
N VAL A 585 31.39 14.78 -14.86
CA VAL A 585 32.25 13.73 -15.42
C VAL A 585 32.12 12.45 -14.60
N ALA A 586 32.03 12.52 -13.28
CA ALA A 586 31.85 11.34 -12.43
C ALA A 586 30.41 10.79 -12.50
N GLN A 587 29.42 11.66 -12.60
CA GLN A 587 28.01 11.28 -12.66
C GLN A 587 27.69 10.51 -13.94
N GLY A 588 28.31 10.90 -15.05
CA GLY A 588 27.99 10.43 -16.40
C GLY A 588 27.15 11.45 -17.16
N GLY A 589 27.15 11.33 -18.49
CA GLY A 589 26.47 12.26 -19.39
C GLY A 589 25.90 11.55 -20.63
N ASP A 590 25.67 12.30 -21.70
CA ASP A 590 25.03 11.79 -22.92
C ASP A 590 25.88 10.74 -23.66
N ILE A 591 27.21 10.80 -23.52
CA ILE A 591 28.11 9.78 -24.06
C ILE A 591 28.10 8.58 -23.12
N ASN A 592 27.71 7.41 -23.63
CA ASN A 592 27.78 6.16 -22.90
C ASN A 592 28.65 5.16 -23.64
N LEU A 593 29.69 4.64 -22.99
CA LEU A 593 30.35 3.43 -23.49
C LEU A 593 29.38 2.25 -23.36
N PRO A 594 29.54 1.19 -24.18
CA PRO A 594 28.85 -0.05 -23.95
C PRO A 594 29.02 -0.51 -22.50
N GLY A 595 27.95 -0.95 -21.87
CA GLY A 595 27.99 -1.61 -20.57
C GLY A 595 28.82 -2.90 -20.64
N SER A 596 29.22 -3.39 -19.46
CA SER A 596 30.13 -4.53 -19.33
C SER A 596 29.52 -5.79 -19.95
N THR A 597 30.36 -6.53 -20.67
CA THR A 597 30.03 -7.89 -21.12
C THR A 597 30.51 -8.94 -20.12
N ASP A 598 31.40 -8.55 -19.21
CA ASP A 598 31.82 -9.38 -18.10
C ASP A 598 30.75 -9.41 -17.00
N ASP A 599 30.22 -10.61 -16.77
CA ASP A 599 29.19 -10.90 -15.78
C ASP A 599 29.62 -10.60 -14.32
N ARG A 600 30.91 -10.37 -14.07
CA ARG A 600 31.42 -9.93 -12.77
C ARG A 600 31.12 -8.48 -12.43
N VAL A 601 30.70 -7.66 -13.38
CA VAL A 601 30.47 -6.22 -13.15
C VAL A 601 29.01 -5.93 -12.84
N ASN A 602 28.76 -5.32 -11.69
CA ASN A 602 27.42 -5.14 -11.13
C ASN A 602 27.22 -3.74 -10.58
N THR A 603 25.96 -3.37 -10.44
CA THR A 603 25.51 -2.17 -9.74
C THR A 603 24.15 -2.44 -9.07
N VAL A 604 23.64 -1.47 -8.33
CA VAL A 604 22.21 -1.39 -8.02
C VAL A 604 21.58 -0.46 -9.05
N ALA A 605 20.66 -0.98 -9.85
CA ALA A 605 20.08 -0.23 -10.97
C ALA A 605 19.04 0.78 -10.48
N LEU A 606 19.08 1.99 -11.06
CA LEU A 606 17.93 2.88 -11.09
C LEU A 606 16.96 2.35 -12.15
N ASP A 607 15.73 2.03 -11.73
CA ASP A 607 14.70 1.51 -12.62
C ASP A 607 14.05 2.68 -13.41
N PRO A 608 14.17 2.70 -14.75
CA PRO A 608 13.55 3.74 -15.59
C PRO A 608 12.03 3.79 -15.49
N ASP A 609 11.38 2.71 -15.07
CA ASP A 609 9.93 2.64 -14.87
C ASP A 609 9.52 3.19 -13.50
N LEU A 610 10.47 3.36 -12.56
CA LEU A 610 10.26 3.93 -11.23
C LEU A 610 10.79 5.38 -11.12
N ARG A 611 10.70 6.14 -12.22
CA ARG A 611 11.14 7.56 -12.29
C ARG A 611 10.51 8.45 -11.22
N ASP A 612 9.30 8.13 -10.75
CA ASP A 612 8.65 8.89 -9.67
C ASP A 612 9.36 8.73 -8.32
N LEU A 613 9.94 7.55 -8.03
CA LEU A 613 10.75 7.34 -6.82
C LEU A 613 12.05 8.13 -6.90
N GLN A 614 12.72 8.12 -8.05
CA GLN A 614 13.92 8.92 -8.25
C GLN A 614 13.63 10.43 -8.10
N ARG A 615 12.52 10.92 -8.66
CA ARG A 615 12.07 12.31 -8.47
C ARG A 615 11.68 12.61 -7.02
N ALA A 616 11.10 11.65 -6.31
CA ALA A 616 10.82 11.79 -4.88
C ALA A 616 12.13 11.95 -4.10
N TYR A 617 13.13 11.08 -4.35
CA TYR A 617 14.47 11.20 -3.76
C TYR A 617 15.12 12.55 -4.07
N GLU A 618 15.05 13.02 -5.32
CA GLU A 618 15.57 14.34 -5.70
C GLU A 618 14.87 15.52 -5.01
N ARG A 619 13.64 15.34 -4.52
CA ARG A 619 12.87 16.36 -3.80
C ARG A 619 13.03 16.29 -2.29
N THR A 620 13.32 15.12 -1.74
CA THR A 620 13.31 14.90 -0.29
C THR A 620 14.68 14.55 0.29
N GLY A 621 15.57 13.93 -0.49
CA GLY A 621 16.80 13.31 0.01
C GLY A 621 16.54 12.07 0.89
N ASP A 622 15.32 11.53 0.90
CA ASP A 622 14.92 10.43 1.79
C ASP A 622 15.37 9.07 1.24
N PRO A 623 16.21 8.31 1.96
CA PRO A 623 16.70 7.00 1.53
C PRO A 623 15.60 5.95 1.31
N GLU A 624 14.35 6.15 1.73
CA GLU A 624 13.23 5.25 1.42
C GLU A 624 12.96 5.13 -0.09
N PHE A 625 13.18 6.21 -0.83
CA PHE A 625 12.96 6.27 -2.28
C PHE A 625 14.13 5.73 -3.10
N LEU A 626 15.24 5.37 -2.45
CA LEU A 626 16.36 4.72 -3.12
C LEU A 626 16.03 3.25 -3.42
N PRO A 627 16.49 2.71 -4.58
CA PRO A 627 16.24 1.32 -4.94
C PRO A 627 16.60 0.34 -3.82
N ALA A 628 15.88 -0.78 -3.77
CA ALA A 628 16.24 -1.90 -2.91
C ALA A 628 17.67 -2.37 -3.25
N LEU A 629 18.41 -2.85 -2.25
CA LEU A 629 19.77 -3.35 -2.42
C LEU A 629 19.75 -4.71 -3.12
N VAL A 630 19.50 -4.71 -4.42
CA VAL A 630 19.48 -5.88 -5.30
C VAL A 630 20.48 -5.65 -6.43
N GLY A 631 21.40 -6.60 -6.62
CA GLY A 631 22.42 -6.48 -7.65
C GLY A 631 21.85 -6.67 -9.05
N SER A 632 22.34 -5.88 -9.99
CA SER A 632 22.04 -5.95 -11.42
C SER A 632 23.34 -5.97 -12.22
N PRO A 633 23.43 -6.72 -13.33
CA PRO A 633 24.54 -6.59 -14.27
C PRO A 633 24.69 -5.14 -14.72
N PHE A 634 25.92 -4.61 -14.79
CA PHE A 634 26.14 -3.23 -15.25
C PHE A 634 26.25 -3.17 -16.79
N THR A 635 25.18 -3.61 -17.48
CA THR A 635 25.07 -3.73 -18.94
C THR A 635 24.49 -2.47 -19.59
N ASN A 636 24.40 -2.44 -20.92
CA ASN A 636 23.91 -1.30 -21.71
C ASN A 636 22.63 -0.66 -21.13
N GLY A 637 22.68 0.66 -20.91
CA GLY A 637 21.54 1.44 -20.43
C GLY A 637 21.25 1.35 -18.94
N VAL A 638 21.96 0.51 -18.18
CA VAL A 638 21.80 0.43 -16.73
C VAL A 638 22.45 1.63 -16.07
N MET A 639 21.71 2.31 -15.19
CA MET A 639 22.16 3.48 -14.44
C MET A 639 22.45 3.09 -12.99
N ALA A 640 23.63 3.43 -12.48
CA ALA A 640 24.04 3.08 -11.12
C ALA A 640 23.40 4.00 -10.07
N ALA A 641 22.74 3.44 -9.07
CA ALA A 641 22.17 4.19 -7.96
C ALA A 641 23.26 4.86 -7.09
N PRO A 642 22.96 5.99 -6.41
CA PRO A 642 21.69 6.72 -6.46
C PRO A 642 21.53 7.69 -7.64
N PHE A 643 22.60 8.09 -8.33
CA PHE A 643 22.56 9.23 -9.27
C PHE A 643 23.39 9.08 -10.55
N GLY A 644 23.88 7.88 -10.85
CA GLY A 644 24.59 7.61 -12.10
C GLY A 644 23.72 7.87 -13.32
N HIS A 645 24.31 8.49 -14.33
CA HIS A 645 23.67 8.75 -15.62
C HIS A 645 24.25 7.80 -16.66
N GLY A 646 23.41 6.87 -17.12
CA GLY A 646 23.79 5.81 -18.05
C GLY A 646 24.85 4.83 -17.51
N THR A 647 25.42 4.03 -18.40
CA THR A 647 26.55 3.12 -18.12
C THR A 647 27.86 3.86 -17.96
N TYR A 648 28.01 4.94 -18.72
CA TYR A 648 29.18 5.79 -18.84
C TYR A 648 30.48 4.96 -18.97
N PHE A 649 31.61 5.44 -18.45
CA PHE A 649 32.85 4.65 -18.43
C PHE A 649 32.98 3.74 -17.20
N TRP A 650 32.09 3.86 -16.21
CA TRP A 650 32.20 3.10 -14.95
C TRP A 650 31.96 1.60 -15.13
N ALA A 651 31.09 1.22 -16.06
CA ALA A 651 30.91 -0.18 -16.43
C ALA A 651 32.21 -0.77 -17.02
N ARG A 652 32.88 -0.03 -17.90
CA ARG A 652 34.16 -0.42 -18.50
C ARG A 652 35.30 -0.46 -17.48
N PHE A 653 35.37 0.53 -16.58
CA PHE A 653 36.29 0.51 -15.43
C PHE A 653 36.07 -0.75 -14.58
N GLY A 654 34.82 -1.08 -14.26
CA GLY A 654 34.48 -2.29 -13.51
C GLY A 654 34.93 -3.56 -14.22
N GLU A 655 34.81 -3.61 -15.54
CA GLU A 655 35.25 -4.75 -16.37
C GLU A 655 36.77 -4.93 -16.29
N LEU A 656 37.54 -3.85 -16.42
CA LEU A 656 39.00 -3.88 -16.30
C LEU A 656 39.46 -4.32 -14.91
N VAL A 657 38.81 -3.83 -13.85
CA VAL A 657 39.11 -4.26 -12.47
C VAL A 657 38.73 -5.72 -12.24
N ALA A 658 37.55 -6.16 -12.71
CA ALA A 658 37.11 -7.54 -12.58
C ALA A 658 38.05 -8.52 -13.30
N GLN A 659 38.55 -8.13 -14.48
CA GLN A 659 39.52 -8.92 -15.25
C GLN A 659 40.87 -9.01 -14.56
N ARG A 660 41.40 -7.89 -14.04
CA ARG A 660 42.70 -7.88 -13.35
C ARG A 660 42.66 -8.62 -12.02
N GLU A 661 41.69 -8.28 -11.18
CA GLU A 661 41.58 -8.83 -9.82
C GLU A 661 40.96 -10.23 -9.80
N ASN A 662 40.33 -10.62 -10.92
CA ASN A 662 39.61 -11.89 -11.07
C ASN A 662 38.51 -12.09 -10.01
N VAL A 663 37.78 -11.02 -9.68
CA VAL A 663 36.70 -11.03 -8.69
C VAL A 663 35.46 -10.27 -9.17
N PRO A 664 34.27 -10.52 -8.59
CA PRO A 664 33.10 -9.67 -8.80
C PRO A 664 33.35 -8.23 -8.37
N VAL A 665 32.75 -7.28 -9.08
CA VAL A 665 32.84 -5.84 -8.82
C VAL A 665 31.43 -5.26 -8.70
N LEU A 666 31.17 -4.47 -7.66
CA LEU A 666 29.92 -3.71 -7.46
C LEU A 666 30.23 -2.21 -7.38
N ILE A 667 29.52 -1.40 -8.17
CA ILE A 667 29.74 0.04 -8.25
C ILE A 667 28.46 0.79 -7.90
N PHE A 668 28.55 1.74 -6.98
CA PHE A 668 27.54 2.76 -6.70
C PHE A 668 27.99 4.10 -7.27
N ASN A 669 27.06 4.96 -7.69
CA ASN A 669 27.38 6.29 -8.20
C ASN A 669 26.58 7.38 -7.47
N ALA A 670 27.26 8.05 -6.53
CA ALA A 670 26.75 9.15 -5.72
C ALA A 670 27.22 10.53 -6.22
N ALA A 671 27.85 10.61 -7.40
CA ALA A 671 28.23 11.88 -8.00
C ALA A 671 27.03 12.73 -8.40
N PHE A 672 27.24 14.04 -8.50
CA PHE A 672 26.18 14.98 -8.84
C PHE A 672 26.71 16.14 -9.69
N GLY A 673 26.15 16.30 -10.88
CA GLY A 673 26.55 17.28 -11.88
C GLY A 673 26.50 18.73 -11.40
N GLY A 674 27.37 19.57 -11.97
CA GLY A 674 27.45 21.00 -11.64
C GLY A 674 28.03 21.34 -10.27
N THR A 675 28.49 20.37 -9.48
CA THR A 675 28.99 20.64 -8.13
C THR A 675 30.50 20.86 -8.08
N SER A 676 30.96 21.71 -7.16
CA SER A 676 32.37 21.99 -6.85
C SER A 676 32.75 21.39 -5.49
N LEU A 677 34.03 21.32 -5.16
CA LEU A 677 34.49 20.87 -3.84
C LEU A 677 33.94 21.74 -2.71
N ASP A 678 33.77 23.04 -2.94
CA ASP A 678 33.11 23.95 -1.99
C ASP A 678 31.68 23.50 -1.68
N HIS A 679 30.89 23.12 -2.70
CA HIS A 679 29.53 22.60 -2.50
C HIS A 679 29.53 21.28 -1.70
N TRP A 680 30.47 20.37 -1.99
CA TRP A 680 30.63 19.12 -1.23
C TRP A 680 31.00 19.39 0.23
N ALA A 681 31.93 20.30 0.50
CA ALA A 681 32.35 20.68 1.85
C ALA A 681 31.23 21.37 2.66
N LYS A 682 30.48 22.29 2.03
CA LYS A 682 29.34 22.96 2.66
C LYS A 682 28.22 21.96 2.98
N SER A 683 27.79 21.16 2.00
CA SER A 683 26.72 20.18 2.19
C SER A 683 27.07 19.06 3.18
N ALA A 684 28.33 18.62 3.22
CA ALA A 684 28.85 17.71 4.24
C ALA A 684 28.60 18.26 5.66
N ARG A 685 28.85 19.55 5.88
CA ARG A 685 28.60 20.23 7.16
C ARG A 685 27.15 20.67 7.38
N GLY A 686 26.24 20.36 6.45
CA GLY A 686 24.85 20.82 6.49
C GLY A 686 24.68 22.32 6.26
N GLN A 687 25.65 22.97 5.62
CA GLN A 687 25.61 24.40 5.29
C GLN A 687 24.89 24.63 3.97
N ALA A 688 24.00 25.62 3.93
CA ALA A 688 23.30 26.02 2.72
C ALA A 688 24.21 26.82 1.77
N PHE A 689 23.90 26.77 0.48
CA PHE A 689 24.53 27.59 -0.57
C PHE A 689 23.57 27.77 -1.75
N GLU A 690 23.76 28.85 -2.49
CA GLU A 690 22.95 29.15 -3.69
C GLU A 690 23.46 28.34 -4.89
N HIS A 691 22.52 27.72 -5.61
CA HIS A 691 22.80 27.03 -6.87
C HIS A 691 21.53 26.94 -7.72
N SER A 692 21.66 26.97 -9.05
CA SER A 692 20.49 27.01 -9.96
C SER A 692 19.63 25.75 -9.94
N PHE A 693 20.19 24.60 -9.55
CA PHE A 693 19.46 23.32 -9.48
C PHE A 693 19.93 22.36 -8.38
N VAL A 694 21.00 22.68 -7.64
CA VAL A 694 21.48 21.81 -6.54
C VAL A 694 20.77 22.26 -5.26
N LYS A 695 20.03 21.35 -4.62
CA LYS A 695 19.22 21.68 -3.45
C LYS A 695 20.03 21.55 -2.17
N SER A 696 20.78 22.59 -1.81
CA SER A 696 21.59 22.58 -0.58
C SER A 696 20.75 22.38 0.70
N SER A 697 19.46 22.76 0.68
CA SER A 697 18.51 22.52 1.77
C SER A 697 18.32 21.03 2.09
N LEU A 698 18.56 20.14 1.12
CA LEU A 698 18.53 18.69 1.29
C LEU A 698 19.92 18.11 1.61
N ARG A 699 20.93 18.96 1.82
CA ARG A 699 22.36 18.60 1.89
C ARG A 699 22.89 17.98 0.59
N MET A 700 22.34 18.32 -0.58
CA MET A 700 22.97 17.95 -1.85
C MET A 700 24.26 18.76 -2.07
N PRO A 701 25.32 18.15 -2.65
CA PRO A 701 25.37 16.77 -3.14
C PRO A 701 25.69 15.70 -2.09
N TYR A 702 26.23 16.07 -0.91
CA TYR A 702 26.76 15.11 0.06
C TYR A 702 25.74 14.07 0.55
N ILE A 703 24.45 14.41 0.63
CA ILE A 703 23.36 13.49 1.02
C ILE A 703 23.37 12.18 0.20
N ASN A 704 23.82 12.22 -1.05
CA ASN A 704 23.90 11.05 -1.92
C ASN A 704 24.97 10.07 -1.45
N LEU A 705 26.13 10.58 -1.06
CA LEU A 705 27.18 9.77 -0.45
C LEU A 705 26.72 9.27 0.92
N LEU A 706 26.12 10.14 1.74
CA LEU A 706 25.63 9.77 3.07
C LEU A 706 24.65 8.59 3.04
N ASN A 707 23.64 8.67 2.17
CA ASN A 707 22.65 7.61 2.03
C ASN A 707 23.25 6.34 1.43
N THR A 708 24.18 6.45 0.47
CA THR A 708 24.93 5.30 -0.05
C THR A 708 25.73 4.60 1.04
N LEU A 709 26.42 5.38 1.90
CA LEU A 709 27.21 4.86 3.02
C LEU A 709 26.32 4.12 4.04
N ARG A 710 25.20 4.74 4.43
CA ARG A 710 24.31 4.20 5.48
C ARG A 710 23.41 3.06 5.01
N ARG A 711 22.94 3.09 3.76
CA ARG A 711 21.98 2.11 3.24
C ARG A 711 22.65 0.94 2.53
N TYR A 712 23.69 1.19 1.75
CA TYR A 712 24.30 0.18 0.89
C TYR A 712 25.62 -0.32 1.45
N VAL A 713 26.58 0.58 1.68
CA VAL A 713 27.93 0.23 2.16
C VAL A 713 27.91 -0.40 3.54
N ALA A 714 26.99 0.01 4.42
CA ALA A 714 26.80 -0.63 5.73
C ALA A 714 26.54 -2.15 5.63
N VAL A 715 25.99 -2.62 4.50
CA VAL A 715 25.70 -4.03 4.24
C VAL A 715 26.77 -4.68 3.36
N THR A 716 27.20 -4.01 2.29
CA THR A 716 28.13 -4.60 1.30
C THR A 716 29.59 -4.50 1.71
N GLY A 717 29.93 -3.58 2.61
CA GLY A 717 31.31 -3.10 2.73
C GLY A 717 31.70 -2.20 1.54
N VAL A 718 32.92 -1.65 1.56
CA VAL A 718 33.49 -0.85 0.46
C VAL A 718 35.02 -0.88 0.47
N ARG A 719 35.64 -0.97 -0.72
CA ARG A 719 37.08 -0.85 -0.92
C ARG A 719 37.53 0.59 -0.79
N ALA A 720 36.90 1.48 -1.57
CA ALA A 720 37.21 2.89 -1.60
C ALA A 720 36.08 3.71 -2.22
N VAL A 721 36.09 5.01 -1.90
CA VAL A 721 35.39 6.05 -2.63
C VAL A 721 36.28 6.54 -3.78
N LEU A 722 35.79 6.52 -5.00
CA LEU A 722 36.47 7.03 -6.20
C LEU A 722 36.03 8.48 -6.41
N ALA A 723 36.91 9.44 -6.12
CA ALA A 723 36.64 10.87 -6.19
C ALA A 723 37.18 11.47 -7.49
N ASP A 724 36.27 11.79 -8.41
CA ASP A 724 36.56 12.53 -9.63
C ASP A 724 36.07 13.99 -9.48
N GLN A 725 36.95 14.83 -8.92
CA GLN A 725 36.64 16.20 -8.50
C GLN A 725 37.74 17.20 -8.89
N GLY A 726 37.47 18.50 -8.71
CA GLY A 726 38.42 19.59 -8.93
C GLY A 726 38.27 20.36 -10.25
N GLN A 727 37.56 19.82 -11.25
CA GLN A 727 37.39 20.52 -12.54
C GLN A 727 36.59 21.83 -12.38
N ASN A 728 35.53 21.80 -11.56
CA ASN A 728 34.69 22.97 -11.29
C ASN A 728 35.33 23.97 -10.29
N ASP A 729 36.47 23.61 -9.70
CA ASP A 729 37.22 24.41 -8.72
C ASP A 729 38.38 25.17 -9.36
N ALA A 730 38.50 25.12 -10.70
CA ALA A 730 39.61 25.68 -11.47
C ALA A 730 39.78 27.22 -11.38
N ASN A 731 38.80 27.93 -10.79
CA ASN A 731 38.86 29.37 -10.56
C ASN A 731 39.34 29.74 -9.14
N GLU A 732 39.43 28.77 -8.21
CA GLU A 732 39.96 29.00 -6.87
C GLU A 732 41.51 29.01 -6.92
N PRO A 733 42.18 30.14 -6.65
CA PRO A 733 43.63 30.22 -6.71
C PRO A 733 44.35 29.63 -5.49
N ASP A 734 43.67 29.47 -4.34
CA ASP A 734 44.30 29.00 -3.11
C ASP A 734 44.22 27.47 -2.95
N THR A 735 45.37 26.83 -3.10
CA THR A 735 45.57 25.39 -2.87
C THR A 735 45.06 24.93 -1.50
N ASN A 736 45.23 25.73 -0.44
CA ASN A 736 44.80 25.35 0.90
C ASN A 736 43.28 25.35 1.04
N VAL A 737 42.57 26.26 0.35
CA VAL A 737 41.10 26.30 0.35
C VAL A 737 40.55 25.02 -0.29
N ILE A 738 41.05 24.67 -1.48
CA ILE A 738 40.65 23.44 -2.19
C ILE A 738 40.97 22.19 -1.36
N SER A 739 42.17 22.15 -0.77
CA SER A 739 42.61 21.04 0.08
C SER A 739 41.71 20.86 1.30
N ASN A 740 41.33 21.97 1.95
CA ASN A 740 40.39 21.96 3.08
C ASN A 740 39.00 21.49 2.68
N HIS A 741 38.51 21.87 1.49
CA HIS A 741 37.20 21.40 1.01
C HIS A 741 37.16 19.89 0.81
N TYR A 742 38.19 19.32 0.17
CA TYR A 742 38.34 17.87 0.07
C TYR A 742 38.35 17.20 1.45
N ARG A 743 39.23 17.68 2.34
CA ARG A 743 39.38 17.11 3.68
C ARG A 743 38.06 17.13 4.46
N THR A 744 37.29 18.21 4.32
CA THR A 744 36.00 18.37 5.02
C THR A 744 35.02 17.26 4.69
N TRP A 745 34.77 16.97 3.41
CA TRP A 745 33.80 15.94 3.05
C TRP A 745 34.35 14.53 3.29
N VAL A 746 35.66 14.31 3.13
CA VAL A 746 36.32 13.02 3.41
C VAL A 746 36.21 12.68 4.91
N ASP A 747 36.55 13.62 5.78
CA ASP A 747 36.46 13.44 7.24
C ASP A 747 35.00 13.23 7.66
N GLN A 748 34.05 13.94 7.05
CA GLN A 748 32.62 13.74 7.29
C GLN A 748 32.15 12.35 6.85
N ALA A 749 32.58 11.85 5.69
CA ALA A 749 32.22 10.52 5.19
C ALA A 749 32.75 9.40 6.10
N ARG A 750 33.98 9.56 6.59
CA ARG A 750 34.59 8.67 7.60
C ARG A 750 33.81 8.66 8.89
N GLN A 751 33.39 9.84 9.36
CA GLN A 751 32.58 9.98 10.56
C GLN A 751 31.20 9.32 10.39
N ASP A 752 30.52 9.57 9.27
CA ASP A 752 29.19 9.04 8.99
C ASP A 752 29.16 7.52 8.83
N LEU A 753 30.23 6.93 8.29
CA LEU A 753 30.40 5.47 8.23
C LEU A 753 30.86 4.87 9.56
N GLY A 754 31.39 5.68 10.48
CA GLY A 754 32.06 5.20 11.69
C GLY A 754 33.34 4.42 11.39
N TYR A 755 34.05 4.80 10.32
CA TYR A 755 35.27 4.13 9.86
C TYR A 755 36.33 5.16 9.41
N PRO A 756 37.30 5.50 10.29
CA PRO A 756 38.28 6.56 10.02
C PRO A 756 39.25 6.23 8.88
N ASP A 757 39.40 4.95 8.54
CA ASP A 757 40.31 4.48 7.51
C ASP A 757 39.64 4.30 6.13
N LEU A 758 38.44 4.86 5.92
CA LEU A 758 37.78 4.80 4.61
C LEU A 758 38.71 5.36 3.53
N ALA A 759 39.08 4.48 2.59
CA ALA A 759 39.98 4.82 1.51
C ALA A 759 39.29 5.72 0.47
N VAL A 760 40.02 6.75 0.01
CA VAL A 760 39.56 7.65 -1.04
C VAL A 760 40.62 7.70 -2.14
N VAL A 761 40.22 7.41 -3.37
CA VAL A 761 41.09 7.48 -4.56
C VAL A 761 40.78 8.76 -5.28
N ILE A 762 41.76 9.66 -5.36
CA ILE A 762 41.57 11.05 -5.80
C ILE A 762 42.18 11.21 -7.20
N ASN A 763 41.36 11.59 -8.19
CA ASN A 763 41.89 11.94 -9.51
C ASN A 763 42.88 13.13 -9.42
N ARG A 764 43.74 13.28 -10.42
CA ARG A 764 44.73 14.36 -10.49
C ARG A 764 44.55 15.09 -11.81
N GLN A 765 44.47 16.42 -11.75
CA GLN A 765 44.29 17.22 -12.95
C GLN A 765 44.75 18.66 -12.79
N THR A 766 45.13 19.26 -13.91
CA THR A 766 45.44 20.67 -14.10
C THR A 766 44.41 21.26 -15.07
N PRO A 767 43.22 21.70 -14.59
CA PRO A 767 42.11 22.09 -15.48
C PRO A 767 42.47 23.17 -16.51
N TYR A 768 43.37 24.09 -16.13
CA TYR A 768 44.00 25.06 -17.03
C TYR A 768 45.50 25.08 -16.76
N LEU A 769 46.33 25.05 -17.81
CA LEU A 769 47.80 24.89 -17.73
C LEU A 769 48.49 25.89 -16.76
N GLU A 770 47.96 27.10 -16.65
CA GLU A 770 48.50 28.17 -15.79
C GLU A 770 48.01 28.09 -14.33
N ARG A 771 47.03 27.23 -14.03
CA ARG A 771 46.34 27.15 -12.73
C ARG A 771 46.56 25.79 -12.08
N ARG A 772 47.58 25.72 -11.23
CA ARG A 772 48.02 24.47 -10.58
C ARG A 772 47.41 24.20 -9.20
N ALA A 773 46.55 25.08 -8.70
CA ALA A 773 46.00 24.99 -7.33
C ALA A 773 45.25 23.66 -7.09
N VAL A 774 44.39 23.26 -8.03
CA VAL A 774 43.66 21.97 -7.98
C VAL A 774 44.62 20.78 -7.92
N ARG A 775 45.58 20.73 -8.86
CA ARG A 775 46.60 19.67 -8.91
C ARG A 775 47.38 19.60 -7.60
N GLN A 776 47.85 20.73 -7.11
CA GLN A 776 48.63 20.81 -5.87
C GLN A 776 47.80 20.36 -4.67
N ALA A 777 46.53 20.71 -4.60
CA ALA A 777 45.63 20.31 -3.51
C ALA A 777 45.40 18.79 -3.53
N GLN A 778 45.11 18.20 -4.69
CA GLN A 778 44.94 16.76 -4.84
C GLN A 778 46.20 16.01 -4.41
N GLU A 779 47.37 16.43 -4.89
CA GLU A 779 48.66 15.84 -4.52
C GLU A 779 48.99 16.05 -3.03
N GLN A 780 48.57 17.18 -2.43
CA GLN A 780 48.71 17.42 -1.00
C GLN A 780 47.86 16.46 -0.19
N LEU A 781 46.58 16.26 -0.55
CA LEU A 781 45.72 15.30 0.15
C LEU A 781 46.24 13.87 0.07
N ILE A 782 46.72 13.46 -1.11
CA ILE A 782 47.29 12.12 -1.31
C ILE A 782 48.51 11.90 -0.41
N ARG A 783 49.33 12.93 -0.17
CA ARG A 783 50.52 12.84 0.69
C ARG A 783 50.19 12.95 2.18
N ASP A 784 49.33 13.89 2.54
CA ASP A 784 49.20 14.38 3.92
C ASP A 784 48.04 13.73 4.68
N VAL A 785 47.06 13.16 3.98
CA VAL A 785 45.87 12.53 4.58
C VAL A 785 45.97 11.02 4.44
N SER A 786 45.94 10.31 5.57
CA SER A 786 45.97 8.84 5.58
C SER A 786 44.81 8.25 4.76
N GLN A 787 45.06 7.10 4.12
CA GLN A 787 44.08 6.40 3.28
C GLN A 787 43.53 7.23 2.10
N CYS A 788 44.20 8.32 1.70
CA CYS A 788 44.01 8.96 0.41
C CYS A 788 45.05 8.43 -0.58
N PHE A 789 44.60 8.04 -1.78
CA PHE A 789 45.43 7.39 -2.79
C PHE A 789 45.37 8.16 -4.11
N ALA A 790 46.46 8.12 -4.86
CA ALA A 790 46.52 8.69 -6.19
C ALA A 790 45.62 7.91 -7.15
N GLY A 791 44.63 8.60 -7.73
CA GLY A 791 43.79 8.13 -8.81
C GLY A 791 44.39 8.45 -10.19
N PRO A 792 43.57 8.44 -11.26
CA PRO A 792 44.05 8.72 -12.61
C PRO A 792 44.66 10.11 -12.72
N ASP A 793 45.65 10.26 -13.60
CA ASP A 793 46.19 11.56 -13.99
C ASP A 793 45.54 12.01 -15.30
N TYR A 794 44.58 12.92 -15.20
CA TYR A 794 43.83 13.44 -16.34
C TYR A 794 44.63 14.43 -17.19
N ASP A 795 45.84 14.81 -16.77
CA ASP A 795 46.77 15.57 -17.62
C ASP A 795 47.37 14.67 -18.73
N LEU A 796 47.18 13.34 -18.64
CA LEU A 796 47.54 12.37 -19.68
C LEU A 796 46.49 12.26 -20.79
N LEU A 797 45.28 12.80 -20.59
CA LEU A 797 44.25 12.84 -21.61
C LEU A 797 44.60 13.89 -22.68
N ARG A 798 44.38 13.55 -23.94
CA ARG A 798 44.67 14.44 -25.07
C ARG A 798 43.57 15.48 -25.25
N ALA A 799 43.83 16.50 -26.08
CA ALA A 799 42.82 17.54 -26.33
C ALA A 799 41.55 16.96 -26.96
N GLU A 800 41.70 15.98 -27.87
CA GLU A 800 40.63 15.24 -28.53
C GLU A 800 39.85 14.26 -27.62
N ASP A 801 40.37 13.97 -26.43
CA ASP A 801 39.67 13.17 -25.42
C ASP A 801 38.56 13.98 -24.71
N ARG A 802 38.41 15.27 -25.02
CA ARG A 802 37.42 16.16 -24.41
C ARG A 802 36.60 16.90 -25.47
N LEU A 803 35.29 17.01 -25.25
CA LEU A 803 34.38 17.72 -26.17
C LEU A 803 34.43 19.25 -25.98
N ASP A 804 34.41 19.70 -24.73
CA ASP A 804 34.31 21.11 -24.34
C ASP A 804 35.37 21.49 -23.30
N ARG A 805 36.50 20.78 -23.31
CA ARG A 805 37.59 20.84 -22.32
C ARG A 805 37.22 20.32 -20.93
N ILE A 806 35.97 19.96 -20.68
CA ILE A 806 35.48 19.43 -19.40
C ILE A 806 35.02 17.99 -19.59
N HIS A 807 34.02 17.77 -20.43
CA HIS A 807 33.37 16.48 -20.67
C HIS A 807 34.18 15.63 -21.64
N LEU A 808 34.21 14.32 -21.37
CA LEU A 808 34.98 13.36 -22.14
C LEU A 808 34.29 13.05 -23.48
N SER A 809 35.10 12.86 -24.53
CA SER A 809 34.65 12.21 -25.77
C SER A 809 34.53 10.68 -25.56
N THR A 810 34.00 9.93 -26.52
CA THR A 810 33.95 8.45 -26.43
C THR A 810 35.35 7.85 -26.25
N ALA A 811 36.36 8.37 -26.96
CA ALA A 811 37.75 7.94 -26.80
C ALA A 811 38.29 8.33 -25.41
N GLY A 812 38.00 9.56 -24.96
CA GLY A 812 38.38 10.02 -23.62
C GLY A 812 37.74 9.21 -22.49
N ALA A 813 36.51 8.75 -22.66
CA ALA A 813 35.82 7.88 -21.72
C ALA A 813 36.51 6.51 -21.62
N GLU A 814 36.95 5.91 -22.73
CA GLU A 814 37.72 4.66 -22.72
C GLU A 814 39.09 4.85 -22.05
N HIS A 815 39.80 5.94 -22.38
CA HIS A 815 41.07 6.29 -21.73
C HIS A 815 40.89 6.55 -20.23
N ALA A 816 39.83 7.23 -19.81
CA ALA A 816 39.54 7.47 -18.40
C ALA A 816 39.27 6.17 -17.64
N ALA A 817 38.51 5.23 -18.22
CA ALA A 817 38.31 3.90 -17.62
C ALA A 817 39.63 3.15 -17.42
N LEU A 818 40.51 3.18 -18.42
CA LEU A 818 41.85 2.57 -18.34
C LEU A 818 42.69 3.22 -17.24
N LEU A 819 42.79 4.55 -17.22
CA LEU A 819 43.55 5.29 -16.22
C LEU A 819 43.04 5.04 -14.79
N TRP A 820 41.72 4.99 -14.60
CA TRP A 820 41.12 4.66 -13.31
C TRP A 820 41.49 3.24 -12.87
N ALA A 821 41.38 2.25 -13.77
CA ALA A 821 41.72 0.88 -13.46
C ALA A 821 43.22 0.72 -13.14
N GLU A 822 44.10 1.32 -13.93
CA GLU A 822 45.56 1.33 -13.73
C GLU A 822 45.97 1.99 -12.41
N ALA A 823 45.30 3.07 -12.01
CA ALA A 823 45.57 3.75 -10.75
C ALA A 823 45.32 2.87 -9.53
N LEU A 824 44.38 1.92 -9.62
CA LEU A 824 44.16 0.89 -8.60
C LEU A 824 45.23 -0.21 -8.65
N SER A 825 46.50 0.15 -8.54
CA SER A 825 47.64 -0.76 -8.60
C SER A 825 47.69 -1.79 -7.45
N ASP A 826 48.58 -2.78 -7.55
CA ASP A 826 48.90 -3.70 -6.44
C ASP A 826 49.28 -2.93 -5.16
N GLY A 827 49.95 -1.79 -5.32
CA GLY A 827 50.29 -0.89 -4.21
C GLY A 827 49.06 -0.30 -3.52
N PHE A 828 48.00 0.00 -4.28
CA PHE A 828 46.72 0.43 -3.73
C PHE A 828 46.00 -0.71 -3.00
N PHE A 829 45.85 -1.89 -3.61
CA PHE A 829 45.16 -3.01 -2.95
C PHE A 829 45.88 -3.52 -1.71
N GLY A 830 47.22 -3.48 -1.69
CA GLY A 830 48.01 -3.87 -0.52
C GLY A 830 47.93 -2.88 0.65
N LYS A 831 47.73 -1.58 0.38
CA LYS A 831 47.76 -0.50 1.39
C LYS A 831 46.38 0.02 1.79
N SER A 832 45.38 -0.07 0.92
CA SER A 832 44.01 0.33 1.25
C SER A 832 43.42 -0.59 2.32
N LEU A 833 42.72 0.01 3.27
CA LEU A 833 42.00 -0.67 4.33
C LEU A 833 40.51 -0.73 3.96
N PRO A 834 40.02 -1.88 3.43
CA PRO A 834 38.64 -2.00 3.04
C PRO A 834 37.72 -2.07 4.26
N TYR A 835 36.59 -1.38 4.20
CA TYR A 835 35.51 -1.51 5.16
C TYR A 835 34.76 -2.82 4.88
N GLN A 836 34.80 -3.74 5.84
CA GLN A 836 34.16 -5.05 5.70
C GLN A 836 32.66 -5.00 6.02
N PRO A 837 31.83 -5.84 5.36
CA PRO A 837 30.43 -6.02 5.71
C PRO A 837 30.27 -6.50 7.16
N ARG A 838 29.14 -6.16 7.78
CA ARG A 838 28.84 -6.48 9.18
C ARG A 838 27.59 -7.33 9.35
#